data_AF-A0A2V8PJV1-F1
#
_entry.id   AF-A0A2V8PJV1-F1
#
_cell.length_a   1.000
_cell.length_b   1.000
_cell.length_c   1.000
_cell.angle_alpha   90.00
_cell.angle_beta   90.00
_cell.angle_gamma   90.00
#
_symmetry.space_group_name_H-M   'P 1'
#
loop_
_entity.id
_entity.type
_entity.pdbx_description
1 polymer ?
#
loop_
_entity_poly.entity_id
_entity_poly.type
_entity_poly.pdbx_seq_one_letter_code
_entity_poly.pdbx_strand_id
1 'polypeptide(L)'
;MTAQNLLSQLREKGVELRTSDGDRLVIDAPKGTITDELRDALKTHKTELLQILKSENAPNQPAIAAIEIEPHVADKPAIAVTSVSQTEKQVATPTKPPKVAAPAPQTQAEVAAGGMAEEIAQLEAELLRLRTEEEARHAEFETARLPSENALRAEQERWRKAEEDIARRRAEQEKQRIEAEVRERTAEEHRRQIAEQEIARAEEEVMRMRSMEETRRSEVDGQRRAAQQAHESELAALRKIEEEQSTRRAEEERRYLETEARKRAQEEELRRRAEAGFRAVEDQIERVRAREQARMNAAKEARRFADETARRRIEEEARRKVEEEARRRAEEEARLRVEIEAQVRAEAEARRKAEEETRRRVEEEARRRAQEEAERLAAEQARHQAEEEARRRAEGEARNRLEEEARLRAEEEARHRAEEQARLQAEEEARQKAEAEARQRAELEARIRAEVEAKIRAEEAERRETDQAARRRAEHERILAEETAKAQQQREYIFELERPESAGTRSDSNGPGTPEFEIEPAQAEEPATQTAVPAKVTEIAEWFDVSLNHREQAAPLSEDQFAPIHDDADGEFHPVSVPETPFEGAGVSSTLLSQLQSSKPKDRAAALSELPEVGGEDSFHRINAAFDDQAVEVRSAAARALFDFQEDRAAAFTRALREAAPDRRRKIGSAIASSGLANEAIRNLTGESRDKTYDAFSLLFLMSKAGEVQPLMRAIEEHPNIEVRLAVVKLLALSGQPDILPAFRRMAVRGSLPPEVRSAVMEAIYQITSQSPAEAPSIA
;
A
#
# COMPACT_ATOMS: atom_id res chain seq x y z
N MET A 1 12.76 22.66 6.73
CA MET A 1 13.80 23.67 6.40
C MET A 1 15.01 23.42 7.31
N THR A 2 16.11 24.16 7.22
CA THR A 2 17.13 24.19 8.29
C THR A 2 16.87 25.37 9.22
N ALA A 3 17.21 25.26 10.51
CA ALA A 3 17.05 26.36 11.46
C ALA A 3 17.74 27.66 11.00
N GLN A 4 18.94 27.55 10.40
CA GLN A 4 19.67 28.69 9.83
C GLN A 4 18.85 29.43 8.76
N ASN A 5 18.20 28.68 7.85
CA ASN A 5 17.41 29.26 6.75
C ASN A 5 16.08 29.83 7.27
N LEU A 6 15.44 29.15 8.23
CA LEU A 6 14.26 29.68 8.93
C LEU A 6 14.56 30.99 9.67
N LEU A 7 15.70 31.08 10.37
CA LEU A 7 16.17 32.29 11.04
C LEU A 7 16.40 33.45 10.05
N SER A 8 17.02 33.18 8.89
CA SER A 8 17.19 34.17 7.82
C SER A 8 15.85 34.67 7.26
N GLN A 9 14.92 33.76 6.93
CA GLN A 9 13.59 34.12 6.42
C GLN A 9 12.75 34.90 7.45
N LEU A 10 12.93 34.64 8.74
CA LEU A 10 12.27 35.40 9.80
C LEU A 10 12.86 36.82 9.92
N ARG A 11 14.20 36.96 9.89
CA ARG A 11 14.88 38.27 9.83
C ARG A 11 14.44 39.08 8.60
N GLU A 12 14.35 38.45 7.43
CA GLU A 12 13.86 39.07 6.19
C GLU A 12 12.39 39.54 6.30
N LYS A 13 11.54 38.78 7.00
CA LYS A 13 10.14 39.14 7.30
C LYS A 13 9.99 40.11 8.49
N GLY A 14 11.08 40.65 9.03
CA GLY A 14 11.06 41.58 10.16
C GLY A 14 10.61 40.96 11.49
N VAL A 15 10.81 39.65 11.68
CA VAL A 15 10.56 38.93 12.93
C VAL A 15 11.87 38.74 13.67
N GLU A 16 11.98 39.33 14.86
CA GLU A 16 13.12 39.12 15.75
C GLU A 16 12.89 37.93 16.69
N LEU A 17 13.93 37.13 16.87
CA LEU A 17 13.99 36.07 17.88
C LEU A 17 15.02 36.45 18.93
N ARG A 18 14.60 36.47 20.21
CA ARG A 18 15.46 36.80 21.35
C ARG A 18 15.42 35.67 22.39
N THR A 19 16.56 35.38 23.00
CA THR A 19 16.66 34.44 24.12
C THR A 19 16.29 35.13 25.43
N SER A 20 15.40 34.52 26.22
CA SER A 20 15.13 34.93 27.60
C SER A 20 15.72 33.90 28.58
N ASP A 21 16.07 34.34 29.79
CA ASP A 21 16.69 33.51 30.83
C ASP A 21 15.82 32.30 31.20
N GLY A 22 16.20 31.11 30.69
CA GLY A 22 15.48 29.86 30.88
C GLY A 22 14.78 29.32 29.62
N ASP A 23 15.54 29.03 28.56
CA ASP A 23 15.16 28.24 27.37
C ASP A 23 13.80 28.57 26.73
N ARG A 24 13.48 29.87 26.72
CA ARG A 24 12.33 30.46 26.03
C ARG A 24 12.82 31.34 24.89
N LEU A 25 12.34 31.03 23.68
CA LEU A 25 12.39 31.96 22.55
C LEU A 25 11.29 33.00 22.76
N VAL A 26 11.67 34.27 22.81
CA VAL A 26 10.77 35.41 22.71
C VAL A 26 10.73 35.80 21.23
N ILE A 27 9.53 35.89 20.68
CA ILE A 27 9.29 36.25 19.28
C ILE A 27 8.71 37.67 19.29
N ASP A 28 9.41 38.62 18.67
CA ASP A 28 8.90 39.97 18.43
C ASP A 28 8.58 40.08 16.93
N ALA A 29 7.32 40.39 16.59
CA ALA A 29 6.81 40.25 15.24
C ALA A 29 5.72 41.29 14.91
N PRO A 30 5.70 41.86 13.69
CA PRO A 30 4.60 42.68 13.24
C PRO A 30 3.27 41.90 13.22
N LYS A 31 2.16 42.62 13.45
CA LYS A 31 0.81 42.03 13.53
C LYS A 31 0.44 41.36 12.20
N GLY A 32 0.20 40.05 12.26
CA GLY A 32 -0.20 39.22 11.12
C GLY A 32 0.94 38.42 10.46
N THR A 33 2.21 38.65 10.84
CA THR A 33 3.35 37.97 10.20
C THR A 33 3.53 36.51 10.65
N ILE A 34 3.02 36.12 11.82
CA ILE A 34 3.08 34.74 12.32
C ILE A 34 1.88 33.94 11.77
N THR A 35 2.10 33.21 10.68
CA THR A 35 1.19 32.15 10.22
C THR A 35 1.36 30.89 11.06
N ASP A 36 0.39 29.97 11.01
CA ASP A 36 0.48 28.71 11.75
C ASP A 36 1.59 27.78 11.22
N GLU A 37 1.86 27.82 9.92
CA GLU A 37 3.05 27.16 9.32
C GLU A 37 4.36 27.66 9.95
N LEU A 38 4.51 28.98 10.15
CA LEU A 38 5.69 29.57 10.80
C LEU A 38 5.72 29.22 12.30
N ARG A 39 4.56 29.10 12.95
CA ARG A 39 4.43 28.68 14.35
C ARG A 39 4.94 27.25 14.55
N ASP A 40 4.55 26.33 13.68
CA ASP A 40 4.98 24.92 13.76
C ASP A 40 6.44 24.72 13.30
N ALA A 41 6.91 25.50 12.32
CA ALA A 41 8.33 25.54 11.97
C ALA A 41 9.21 26.03 13.15
N LEU A 42 8.79 27.10 13.83
CA LEU A 42 9.45 27.61 15.04
C LEU A 42 9.41 26.63 16.22
N LYS A 43 8.31 25.90 16.38
CA LYS A 43 8.17 24.84 17.38
C LYS A 43 9.11 23.66 17.10
N THR A 44 9.20 23.24 15.83
CA THR A 44 10.06 22.13 15.37
C THR A 44 11.54 22.44 15.56
N HIS A 45 12.01 23.61 15.12
CA HIS A 45 13.42 24.01 15.19
C HIS A 45 13.81 24.72 16.50
N LYS A 46 12.97 24.67 17.55
CA LYS A 46 13.16 25.45 18.80
C LYS A 46 14.56 25.26 19.42
N THR A 47 15.03 24.03 19.51
CA THR A 47 16.32 23.67 20.14
C THR A 47 17.50 24.19 19.35
N GLU A 48 17.50 23.98 18.03
CA GLU A 48 18.52 24.46 17.09
C GLU A 48 18.59 25.99 17.10
N LEU A 49 17.44 26.68 17.05
CA LEU A 49 17.37 28.14 17.11
C LEU A 49 17.89 28.70 18.44
N LEU A 50 17.59 28.05 19.57
CA LEU A 50 18.16 28.41 20.87
C LEU A 50 19.69 28.25 20.90
N GLN A 51 20.23 27.22 20.25
CA GLN A 51 21.68 27.00 20.18
C GLN A 51 22.38 28.04 19.30
N ILE A 52 21.79 28.36 18.13
CA ILE A 52 22.30 29.41 17.23
C ILE A 52 22.30 30.77 17.93
N LEU A 53 21.18 31.18 18.53
CA LEU A 53 21.07 32.48 19.21
C LEU A 53 21.97 32.59 20.46
N LYS A 54 22.22 31.49 21.18
CA LYS A 54 23.22 31.45 22.26
C LYS A 54 24.65 31.61 21.74
N SER A 55 24.94 31.16 20.52
CA SER A 55 26.25 31.35 19.88
C SER A 55 26.44 32.75 19.30
N GLU A 56 25.40 33.38 18.74
CA GLU A 56 25.46 34.77 18.25
C GLU A 56 25.63 35.79 19.40
N ASN A 57 25.07 35.52 20.59
CA ASN A 57 25.15 36.40 21.77
C ASN A 57 26.41 36.20 22.64
N ALA A 58 27.40 35.42 22.21
CA ALA A 58 28.64 35.23 22.97
C ALA A 58 29.49 36.53 22.95
N PRO A 59 29.92 37.08 24.10
CA PRO A 59 30.62 38.35 24.15
C PRO A 59 32.06 38.23 23.62
N ASN A 60 32.30 38.83 22.45
CA ASN A 60 33.60 38.92 21.81
C ASN A 60 34.58 39.75 22.69
N GLN A 61 35.75 39.20 23.05
CA GLN A 61 36.76 39.89 23.87
C GLN A 61 37.97 40.36 23.03
N PRO A 62 38.62 41.49 23.39
CA PRO A 62 39.63 42.15 22.56
C PRO A 62 41.06 41.62 22.75
N ALA A 63 41.95 42.00 21.82
CA ALA A 63 43.34 41.56 21.77
C ALA A 63 44.31 42.35 22.69
N ILE A 64 45.36 41.66 23.14
CA ILE A 64 46.63 42.22 23.67
C ILE A 64 47.79 41.39 23.06
N ALA A 65 48.98 41.98 22.88
CA ALA A 65 50.09 41.40 22.12
C ALA A 65 51.40 41.26 22.93
N ALA A 66 52.27 40.33 22.46
CA ALA A 66 53.70 40.14 22.77
C ALA A 66 54.07 39.85 24.26
N ILE A 67 54.91 38.86 24.58
CA ILE A 67 56.34 38.74 24.22
C ILE A 67 56.80 37.26 24.28
N GLU A 68 57.88 36.98 23.54
CA GLU A 68 58.91 35.90 23.57
C GLU A 68 58.94 34.95 24.80
N ILE A 69 59.41 33.67 24.73
CA ILE A 69 60.62 33.12 24.06
C ILE A 69 60.38 31.68 23.53
N GLU A 70 61.09 31.30 22.46
CA GLU A 70 61.11 30.01 21.70
C GLU A 70 62.27 29.06 22.19
N PRO A 71 62.74 27.98 21.50
CA PRO A 71 62.20 27.13 20.43
C PRO A 71 62.37 25.60 20.59
N HIS A 72 61.72 24.82 19.73
CA HIS A 72 62.37 23.81 18.85
C HIS A 72 61.35 23.38 17.76
N VAL A 73 61.45 23.81 16.50
CA VAL A 73 62.35 23.29 15.41
C VAL A 73 61.90 21.91 14.89
N ALA A 74 61.63 21.70 13.59
CA ALA A 74 61.60 22.65 12.47
C ALA A 74 60.80 22.10 11.26
N ASP A 75 60.64 22.97 10.25
CA ASP A 75 59.69 22.87 9.15
C ASP A 75 60.27 22.43 7.79
N LYS A 76 59.41 22.37 6.77
CA LYS A 76 59.69 22.27 5.32
C LYS A 76 58.89 23.38 4.59
N PRO A 77 59.13 23.72 3.30
CA PRO A 77 60.30 23.49 2.45
C PRO A 77 60.69 24.72 1.55
N ALA A 78 61.74 24.54 0.76
CA ALA A 78 61.91 24.96 -0.66
C ALA A 78 61.70 26.41 -1.17
N ILE A 79 62.81 26.97 -1.70
CA ILE A 79 62.97 27.60 -3.04
C ILE A 79 62.21 28.90 -3.38
N ALA A 80 62.95 30.00 -3.56
CA ALA A 80 62.82 30.84 -4.77
C ALA A 80 64.07 31.71 -5.08
N VAL A 81 64.35 31.80 -6.37
CA VAL A 81 65.33 32.61 -7.12
C VAL A 81 65.25 34.13 -6.83
N THR A 82 66.37 34.87 -6.91
CA THR A 82 66.63 35.99 -7.87
C THR A 82 68.03 36.62 -7.66
N SER A 83 68.63 37.17 -8.71
CA SER A 83 69.92 37.89 -8.76
C SER A 83 69.74 39.42 -8.79
N VAL A 84 70.82 40.22 -8.59
CA VAL A 84 71.17 41.47 -9.34
C VAL A 84 72.16 42.40 -8.59
N SER A 85 73.28 42.71 -9.27
CA SER A 85 74.11 43.94 -9.29
C SER A 85 74.63 44.72 -8.05
N GLN A 86 75.95 45.03 -8.13
CA GLN A 86 76.61 46.36 -7.91
C GLN A 86 76.54 47.00 -6.49
N THR A 87 77.52 47.74 -5.94
CA THR A 87 78.93 48.14 -6.24
C THR A 87 79.62 48.38 -4.86
N GLU A 88 80.92 48.61 -4.61
CA GLU A 88 82.00 49.30 -5.33
C GLU A 88 83.40 48.96 -4.69
N LYS A 89 84.49 49.51 -5.26
CA LYS A 89 85.82 49.94 -4.70
C LYS A 89 86.18 49.65 -3.20
N GLN A 90 87.44 49.43 -2.77
CA GLN A 90 88.77 49.68 -3.38
C GLN A 90 89.96 49.00 -2.64
N VAL A 91 91.13 48.93 -3.31
CA VAL A 91 92.55 48.86 -2.80
C VAL A 91 92.94 47.80 -1.75
N ALA A 92 93.78 46.82 -2.17
CA ALA A 92 95.20 46.70 -1.76
C ALA A 92 95.95 45.53 -2.46
N THR A 93 97.20 45.76 -2.89
CA THR A 93 98.21 44.80 -3.42
C THR A 93 99.60 45.28 -2.95
N PRO A 94 100.78 44.62 -3.21
CA PRO A 94 101.10 43.38 -3.94
C PRO A 94 101.66 42.27 -2.99
N THR A 95 102.75 41.47 -3.13
CA THR A 95 103.98 41.45 -3.96
C THR A 95 104.55 40.02 -4.14
N LYS A 96 105.36 39.81 -5.20
CA LYS A 96 106.14 38.61 -5.58
C LYS A 96 107.17 39.08 -6.66
N PRO A 97 108.17 38.30 -7.17
CA PRO A 97 109.05 37.28 -6.58
C PRO A 97 110.36 37.99 -6.11
N PRO A 98 111.61 37.93 -6.67
CA PRO A 98 112.30 37.03 -7.62
C PRO A 98 113.66 36.43 -7.14
N LYS A 99 114.17 35.53 -7.98
CA LYS A 99 115.47 34.82 -8.02
C LYS A 99 116.63 35.74 -8.46
N VAL A 100 117.87 35.56 -7.96
CA VAL A 100 119.09 36.30 -8.37
C VAL A 100 120.28 35.33 -8.53
N ALA A 101 121.30 35.68 -9.33
CA ALA A 101 122.49 34.89 -9.64
C ALA A 101 123.80 35.50 -9.05
N ALA A 102 124.91 34.76 -9.13
CA ALA A 102 126.18 35.11 -8.51
C ALA A 102 126.99 36.21 -9.23
N PRO A 103 127.91 36.87 -8.51
CA PRO A 103 129.18 37.36 -9.03
C PRO A 103 130.39 36.82 -8.26
N ALA A 104 131.60 37.01 -8.78
CA ALA A 104 132.87 36.64 -8.15
C ALA A 104 133.91 37.79 -8.23
N PRO A 105 134.87 37.89 -7.30
CA PRO A 105 136.00 38.81 -7.39
C PRO A 105 137.36 38.11 -7.59
N GLN A 106 138.35 38.88 -8.06
CA GLN A 106 139.81 38.60 -7.92
C GLN A 106 140.29 39.30 -6.62
N THR A 107 141.42 38.99 -5.96
CA THR A 107 142.82 39.01 -6.45
C THR A 107 143.77 38.15 -5.56
N GLN A 108 145.09 38.25 -5.79
CA GLN A 108 146.18 37.40 -5.27
C GLN A 108 146.65 37.76 -3.84
N ALA A 109 147.12 36.75 -3.09
CA ALA A 109 148.10 36.87 -1.98
C ALA A 109 148.83 35.52 -1.74
N GLU A 110 149.96 35.52 -1.03
CA GLU A 110 151.00 34.48 -1.08
C GLU A 110 151.02 33.43 0.07
N VAL A 111 151.38 32.18 -0.31
CA VAL A 111 152.27 31.23 0.42
C VAL A 111 151.75 30.47 1.68
N ALA A 112 152.34 29.27 1.90
CA ALA A 112 152.19 28.31 3.03
C ALA A 112 150.84 27.54 3.09
N ALA A 113 150.61 26.47 2.32
CA ALA A 113 151.27 25.14 2.31
C ALA A 113 151.06 24.31 3.59
N GLY A 114 150.40 23.14 3.48
CA GLY A 114 150.23 22.20 4.60
C GLY A 114 148.93 21.38 4.54
N GLY A 115 148.02 21.62 5.50
CA GLY A 115 146.87 20.73 5.78
C GLY A 115 145.50 21.12 5.22
N MET A 116 145.20 22.41 5.05
CA MET A 116 143.83 22.87 4.74
C MET A 116 143.21 22.25 3.47
N ALA A 117 144.02 21.86 2.48
CA ALA A 117 143.51 21.25 1.26
C ALA A 117 142.90 19.86 1.48
N GLU A 118 143.42 19.08 2.44
CA GLU A 118 142.86 17.78 2.80
C GLU A 118 141.61 17.93 3.67
N GLU A 119 141.58 18.89 4.60
CA GLU A 119 140.38 19.20 5.40
C GLU A 119 139.22 19.71 4.52
N ILE A 120 139.50 20.60 3.56
CA ILE A 120 138.47 21.08 2.61
C ILE A 120 137.95 19.91 1.76
N ALA A 121 138.83 19.06 1.21
CA ALA A 121 138.41 17.90 0.42
C ALA A 121 137.61 16.87 1.26
N GLN A 122 137.95 16.69 2.54
CA GLN A 122 137.19 15.84 3.47
C GLN A 122 135.81 16.42 3.76
N LEU A 123 135.71 17.73 4.03
CA LEU A 123 134.44 18.42 4.27
C LEU A 123 133.56 18.46 3.01
N GLU A 124 134.13 18.63 1.82
CA GLU A 124 133.40 18.55 0.54
C GLU A 124 132.89 17.11 0.29
N ALA A 125 133.68 16.08 0.61
CA ALA A 125 133.25 14.69 0.53
C ALA A 125 132.17 14.33 1.58
N GLU A 126 132.26 14.89 2.79
CA GLU A 126 131.25 14.70 3.84
C GLU A 126 129.95 15.44 3.50
N LEU A 127 130.02 16.66 2.97
CA LEU A 127 128.86 17.39 2.44
C LEU A 127 128.21 16.65 1.25
N LEU A 128 128.99 16.08 0.34
CA LEU A 128 128.47 15.22 -0.72
C LEU A 128 127.78 13.97 -0.16
N ARG A 129 128.38 13.31 0.83
CA ARG A 129 127.79 12.14 1.49
C ARG A 129 126.48 12.50 2.20
N LEU A 130 126.48 13.52 3.06
CA LEU A 130 125.30 13.99 3.78
C LEU A 130 124.19 14.38 2.81
N ARG A 131 124.54 15.07 1.72
CA ARG A 131 123.59 15.40 0.65
C ARG A 131 123.01 14.16 -0.02
N THR A 132 123.81 13.14 -0.34
CA THR A 132 123.28 11.87 -0.87
C THR A 132 122.43 11.11 0.14
N GLU A 133 122.69 11.27 1.44
CA GLU A 133 121.90 10.65 2.52
C GLU A 133 120.59 11.42 2.77
N GLU A 134 120.57 12.75 2.64
CA GLU A 134 119.36 13.57 2.63
C GLU A 134 118.52 13.33 1.37
N GLU A 135 119.13 13.27 0.19
CA GLU A 135 118.46 12.94 -1.08
C GLU A 135 117.90 11.49 -1.04
N ALA A 136 118.61 10.54 -0.41
CA ALA A 136 118.10 9.18 -0.16
C ALA A 136 116.93 9.16 0.84
N ARG A 137 117.04 9.82 1.99
CA ARG A 137 115.95 9.91 2.98
C ARG A 137 114.72 10.65 2.43
N HIS A 138 114.92 11.64 1.55
CA HIS A 138 113.82 12.33 0.86
C HIS A 138 113.18 11.42 -0.20
N ALA A 139 113.95 10.57 -0.89
CA ALA A 139 113.41 9.55 -1.78
C ALA A 139 112.65 8.46 -1.02
N GLU A 140 113.16 7.98 0.12
CA GLU A 140 112.45 7.05 1.02
C GLU A 140 111.15 7.67 1.56
N PHE A 141 111.19 8.93 1.98
CA PHE A 141 110.01 9.67 2.44
C PHE A 141 108.96 9.80 1.32
N GLU A 142 109.33 10.23 0.11
CA GLU A 142 108.38 10.36 -1.00
C GLU A 142 107.86 8.99 -1.48
N THR A 143 108.69 7.94 -1.49
CA THR A 143 108.25 6.57 -1.84
C THR A 143 107.34 5.93 -0.78
N ALA A 144 107.40 6.35 0.49
CA ALA A 144 106.43 5.97 1.52
C ALA A 144 105.17 6.86 1.53
N ARG A 145 105.33 8.14 1.19
CA ARG A 145 104.25 9.14 1.12
C ARG A 145 103.31 8.92 -0.07
N LEU A 146 103.85 8.64 -1.26
CA LEU A 146 103.04 8.48 -2.48
C LEU A 146 102.01 7.33 -2.38
N PRO A 147 102.33 6.12 -1.87
CA PRO A 147 101.33 5.09 -1.58
C PRO A 147 100.28 5.55 -0.57
N SER A 148 100.68 6.32 0.45
CA SER A 148 99.79 6.82 1.51
C SER A 148 98.79 7.86 0.97
N GLU A 149 99.25 8.83 0.15
CA GLU A 149 98.37 9.78 -0.54
C GLU A 149 97.45 9.09 -1.55
N ASN A 150 97.94 8.08 -2.27
CA ASN A 150 97.12 7.32 -3.23
C ASN A 150 96.08 6.44 -2.53
N ALA A 151 96.40 5.85 -1.37
CA ALA A 151 95.43 5.12 -0.55
C ALA A 151 94.32 6.05 -0.05
N LEU A 152 94.67 7.22 0.50
CA LEU A 152 93.69 8.22 0.94
C LEU A 152 92.79 8.71 -0.20
N ARG A 153 93.34 8.93 -1.41
CA ARG A 153 92.54 9.24 -2.61
C ARG A 153 91.60 8.10 -2.98
N ALA A 154 92.06 6.84 -2.93
CA ALA A 154 91.23 5.68 -3.24
C ALA A 154 90.08 5.51 -2.23
N GLU A 155 90.30 5.82 -0.95
CA GLU A 155 89.24 5.85 0.06
C GLU A 155 88.27 7.01 -0.15
N GLN A 156 88.75 8.22 -0.47
CA GLN A 156 87.88 9.36 -0.81
C GLN A 156 87.02 9.08 -2.07
N GLU A 157 87.56 8.38 -3.07
CA GLU A 157 86.80 7.91 -4.22
C GLU A 157 85.76 6.84 -3.85
N ARG A 158 86.09 5.89 -2.95
CA ARG A 158 85.15 4.89 -2.45
C ARG A 158 84.00 5.54 -1.68
N TRP A 159 84.30 6.51 -0.83
CA TRP A 159 83.28 7.29 -0.11
C TRP A 159 82.37 8.07 -1.06
N ARG A 160 82.93 8.78 -2.06
CA ARG A 160 82.13 9.46 -3.09
C ARG A 160 81.25 8.50 -3.88
N LYS A 161 81.76 7.34 -4.29
CA LYS A 161 80.97 6.33 -5.02
C LYS A 161 79.85 5.75 -4.15
N ALA A 162 80.11 5.49 -2.86
CA ALA A 162 79.08 5.05 -1.92
C ALA A 162 78.01 6.14 -1.66
N GLU A 163 78.40 7.41 -1.57
CA GLU A 163 77.48 8.55 -1.43
C GLU A 163 76.64 8.77 -2.70
N GLU A 164 77.25 8.67 -3.89
CA GLU A 164 76.55 8.65 -5.18
C GLU A 164 75.56 7.48 -5.29
N ASP A 165 75.94 6.26 -4.89
CA ASP A 165 75.05 5.09 -4.92
C ASP A 165 73.87 5.24 -3.94
N ILE A 166 74.10 5.84 -2.77
CA ILE A 166 73.03 6.19 -1.82
C ILE A 166 72.10 7.26 -2.42
N ALA A 167 72.65 8.28 -3.10
CA ALA A 167 71.87 9.31 -3.77
C ALA A 167 71.03 8.74 -4.94
N ARG A 168 71.62 7.87 -5.76
CA ARG A 168 70.94 7.15 -6.86
C ARG A 168 69.77 6.33 -6.32
N ARG A 169 70.00 5.49 -5.30
CA ARG A 169 68.95 4.66 -4.67
C ARG A 169 67.81 5.50 -4.08
N ARG A 170 68.11 6.65 -3.47
CA ARG A 170 67.09 7.59 -2.98
C ARG A 170 66.27 8.20 -4.12
N ALA A 171 66.92 8.63 -5.20
CA ALA A 171 66.24 9.16 -6.38
C ALA A 171 65.38 8.09 -7.11
N GLU A 172 65.85 6.83 -7.14
CA GLU A 172 65.09 5.70 -7.67
C GLU A 172 63.86 5.38 -6.80
N GLN A 173 63.99 5.39 -5.47
CA GLN A 173 62.87 5.22 -4.54
C GLN A 173 61.85 6.38 -4.64
N GLU A 174 62.32 7.61 -4.77
CA GLU A 174 61.46 8.79 -4.95
C GLU A 174 60.73 8.75 -6.31
N LYS A 175 61.43 8.36 -7.40
CA LYS A 175 60.81 8.11 -8.70
C LYS A 175 59.76 7.00 -8.66
N GLN A 176 60.06 5.87 -8.00
CA GLN A 176 59.10 4.76 -7.82
C GLN A 176 57.87 5.21 -7.03
N ARG A 177 58.05 6.03 -5.98
CA ARG A 177 56.93 6.61 -5.21
C ARG A 177 56.06 7.54 -6.07
N ILE A 178 56.67 8.41 -6.88
CA ILE A 178 55.93 9.31 -7.78
C ILE A 178 55.19 8.50 -8.86
N GLU A 179 55.81 7.48 -9.44
CA GLU A 179 55.15 6.57 -10.38
C GLU A 179 53.98 5.81 -9.75
N ALA A 180 54.11 5.38 -8.49
CA ALA A 180 53.03 4.72 -7.75
C ALA A 180 51.87 5.70 -7.48
N GLU A 181 52.15 6.91 -6.99
CA GLU A 181 51.13 7.93 -6.72
C GLU A 181 50.38 8.36 -8.01
N VAL A 182 51.09 8.46 -9.14
CA VAL A 182 50.45 8.73 -10.45
C VAL A 182 49.56 7.56 -10.90
N ARG A 183 49.97 6.31 -10.71
CA ARG A 183 49.13 5.12 -11.01
C ARG A 183 47.93 5.02 -10.09
N GLU A 184 48.06 5.41 -8.82
CA GLU A 184 46.96 5.46 -7.87
C GLU A 184 45.93 6.53 -8.25
N ARG A 185 46.40 7.74 -8.62
CA ARG A 185 45.54 8.82 -9.12
C ARG A 185 44.79 8.43 -10.39
N THR A 186 45.43 7.84 -11.40
CA THR A 186 44.71 7.40 -12.61
C THR A 186 43.75 6.23 -12.33
N ALA A 187 44.08 5.33 -11.40
CA ALA A 187 43.16 4.30 -10.92
C ALA A 187 41.99 4.86 -10.11
N GLU A 188 42.14 5.97 -9.38
CA GLU A 188 41.02 6.72 -8.81
C GLU A 188 40.18 7.41 -9.89
N GLU A 189 40.79 8.09 -10.86
CA GLU A 189 40.09 8.77 -11.95
C GLU A 189 39.25 7.78 -12.78
N HIS A 190 39.78 6.59 -13.09
CA HIS A 190 38.99 5.53 -13.72
C HIS A 190 37.86 5.01 -12.83
N ARG A 191 38.07 4.85 -11.51
CA ARG A 191 36.99 4.46 -10.57
C ARG A 191 35.89 5.52 -10.50
N ARG A 192 36.24 6.81 -10.53
CA ARG A 192 35.28 7.93 -10.58
C ARG A 192 34.51 7.94 -11.91
N GLN A 193 35.19 7.78 -13.05
CA GLN A 193 34.55 7.68 -14.36
C GLN A 193 33.56 6.51 -14.47
N ILE A 194 33.85 5.36 -13.85
CA ILE A 194 32.91 4.23 -13.80
C ILE A 194 31.69 4.60 -12.95
N ALA A 195 31.89 5.14 -11.74
CA ALA A 195 30.78 5.57 -10.88
C ALA A 195 29.91 6.66 -11.53
N GLU A 196 30.51 7.64 -12.22
CA GLU A 196 29.79 8.67 -12.99
C GLU A 196 28.97 8.07 -14.14
N GLN A 197 29.49 7.06 -14.83
CA GLN A 197 28.73 6.33 -15.87
C GLN A 197 27.58 5.48 -15.30
N GLU A 198 27.77 4.87 -14.13
CA GLU A 198 26.72 4.11 -13.44
C GLU A 198 25.61 5.03 -12.94
N ILE A 199 25.96 6.18 -12.35
CA ILE A 199 25.00 7.23 -11.98
C ILE A 199 24.23 7.73 -13.20
N ALA A 200 24.91 8.06 -14.30
CA ALA A 200 24.25 8.54 -15.52
C ALA A 200 23.26 7.52 -16.10
N ARG A 201 23.59 6.22 -16.07
CA ARG A 201 22.67 5.14 -16.49
C ARG A 201 21.45 5.05 -15.56
N ALA A 202 21.66 5.11 -14.25
CA ALA A 202 20.57 5.11 -13.27
C ALA A 202 19.67 6.35 -13.42
N GLU A 203 20.22 7.52 -13.75
CA GLU A 203 19.45 8.73 -14.04
C GLU A 203 18.62 8.60 -15.33
N GLU A 204 19.16 8.00 -16.40
CA GLU A 204 18.36 7.68 -17.59
C GLU A 204 17.24 6.67 -17.29
N GLU A 205 17.51 5.63 -16.52
CA GLU A 205 16.49 4.65 -16.12
C GLU A 205 15.40 5.28 -15.26
N VAL A 206 15.76 6.13 -14.30
CA VAL A 206 14.78 6.91 -13.51
C VAL A 206 13.99 7.87 -14.40
N MET A 207 14.57 8.47 -15.44
CA MET A 207 13.84 9.28 -16.41
C MET A 207 12.87 8.45 -17.27
N ARG A 208 13.27 7.25 -17.71
CA ARG A 208 12.38 6.29 -18.41
C ARG A 208 11.23 5.82 -17.52
N MET A 209 11.52 5.49 -16.26
CA MET A 209 10.48 5.10 -15.30
C MET A 209 9.49 6.24 -15.05
N ARG A 210 9.98 7.49 -14.89
CA ARG A 210 9.13 8.67 -14.71
C ARG A 210 8.25 8.95 -15.93
N SER A 211 8.76 8.84 -17.16
CA SER A 211 7.93 9.07 -18.35
C SER A 211 6.86 7.99 -18.54
N MET A 212 7.20 6.72 -18.26
CA MET A 212 6.20 5.62 -18.24
C MET A 212 5.17 5.78 -17.12
N GLU A 213 5.57 6.30 -15.95
CA GLU A 213 4.64 6.59 -14.86
C GLU A 213 3.75 7.80 -15.19
N GLU A 214 4.28 8.83 -15.86
CA GLU A 214 3.53 10.01 -16.31
C GLU A 214 2.51 9.66 -17.41
N THR A 215 2.88 8.82 -18.39
CA THR A 215 1.90 8.29 -19.36
C THR A 215 0.83 7.46 -18.66
N ARG A 216 1.18 6.52 -17.77
CA ARG A 216 0.21 5.72 -17.00
C ARG A 216 -0.73 6.59 -16.15
N ARG A 217 -0.19 7.64 -15.50
CA ARG A 217 -0.99 8.63 -14.75
C ARG A 217 -1.94 9.37 -15.68
N SER A 218 -1.49 9.80 -16.87
CA SER A 218 -2.34 10.48 -17.86
C SER A 218 -3.45 9.58 -18.42
N GLU A 219 -3.19 8.28 -18.58
CA GLU A 219 -4.16 7.29 -19.03
C GLU A 219 -5.22 7.04 -17.96
N VAL A 220 -4.83 6.86 -16.70
CA VAL A 220 -5.74 6.71 -15.56
C VAL A 220 -6.60 7.97 -15.36
N ASP A 221 -6.01 9.17 -15.48
CA ASP A 221 -6.75 10.43 -15.43
C ASP A 221 -7.71 10.58 -16.62
N GLY A 222 -7.32 10.11 -17.82
CA GLY A 222 -8.15 10.06 -19.01
C GLY A 222 -9.35 9.12 -18.84
N GLN A 223 -9.12 7.89 -18.38
CA GLN A 223 -10.15 6.91 -18.03
C GLN A 223 -11.10 7.45 -16.97
N ARG A 224 -10.56 8.09 -15.91
CA ARG A 224 -11.37 8.70 -14.85
C ARG A 224 -12.28 9.81 -15.37
N ARG A 225 -11.77 10.70 -16.24
CA ARG A 225 -12.58 11.75 -16.88
C ARG A 225 -13.63 11.17 -17.82
N ALA A 226 -13.31 10.12 -18.58
CA ALA A 226 -14.26 9.42 -19.43
C ALA A 226 -15.38 8.74 -18.61
N ALA A 227 -15.03 8.09 -17.49
CA ALA A 227 -16.00 7.49 -16.57
C ALA A 227 -16.91 8.56 -15.91
N GLN A 228 -16.35 9.71 -15.52
CA GLN A 228 -17.13 10.84 -15.01
C GLN A 228 -18.11 11.37 -16.07
N GLN A 229 -17.65 11.59 -17.31
CA GLN A 229 -18.51 12.04 -18.41
C GLN A 229 -19.58 11.00 -18.79
N ALA A 230 -19.26 9.71 -18.73
CA ALA A 230 -20.24 8.64 -18.94
C ALA A 230 -21.34 8.70 -17.87
N HIS A 231 -20.98 8.79 -16.59
CA HIS A 231 -21.94 8.87 -15.49
C HIS A 231 -22.75 10.18 -15.49
N GLU A 232 -22.14 11.32 -15.85
CA GLU A 232 -22.87 12.57 -16.08
C GLU A 232 -23.88 12.45 -17.24
N SER A 233 -23.53 11.74 -18.31
CA SER A 233 -24.43 11.49 -19.44
C SER A 233 -25.59 10.55 -19.09
N GLU A 234 -25.33 9.54 -18.25
CA GLU A 234 -26.33 8.63 -17.69
C GLU A 234 -27.30 9.37 -16.77
N LEU A 235 -26.79 10.19 -15.83
CA LEU A 235 -27.61 11.07 -14.98
C LEU A 235 -28.45 12.06 -15.80
N ALA A 236 -27.91 12.59 -16.91
CA ALA A 236 -28.66 13.45 -17.82
C ALA A 236 -29.77 12.68 -18.57
N ALA A 237 -29.50 11.44 -18.99
CA ALA A 237 -30.51 10.58 -19.62
C ALA A 237 -31.63 10.19 -18.62
N LEU A 238 -31.28 9.83 -17.38
CA LEU A 238 -32.24 9.54 -16.32
C LEU A 238 -33.12 10.75 -15.98
N ARG A 239 -32.54 11.95 -15.84
CA ARG A 239 -33.30 13.19 -15.66
C ARG A 239 -34.27 13.44 -16.82
N LYS A 240 -33.84 13.24 -18.07
CA LYS A 240 -34.72 13.38 -19.23
C LYS A 240 -35.88 12.37 -19.19
N ILE A 241 -35.62 11.12 -18.77
CA ILE A 241 -36.67 10.11 -18.59
C ILE A 241 -37.65 10.52 -17.47
N GLU A 242 -37.17 11.12 -16.38
CA GLU A 242 -38.02 11.64 -15.29
C GLU A 242 -38.85 12.88 -15.73
N GLU A 243 -38.28 13.78 -16.54
CA GLU A 243 -38.99 14.89 -17.19
C GLU A 243 -40.05 14.37 -18.17
N GLU A 244 -39.73 13.36 -18.99
CA GLU A 244 -40.69 12.70 -19.88
C GLU A 244 -41.79 11.94 -19.11
N GLN A 245 -41.49 11.38 -17.93
CA GLN A 245 -42.52 10.74 -17.09
C GLN A 245 -43.40 11.76 -16.38
N SER A 246 -42.84 12.83 -15.82
CA SER A 246 -43.61 13.86 -15.11
C SER A 246 -44.51 14.65 -16.06
N THR A 247 -44.05 14.95 -17.28
CA THR A 247 -44.89 15.53 -18.34
C THR A 247 -46.00 14.59 -18.79
N ARG A 248 -45.74 13.28 -18.99
CA ARG A 248 -46.78 12.28 -19.29
C ARG A 248 -47.83 12.20 -18.18
N ARG A 249 -47.42 12.13 -16.90
CA ARG A 249 -48.34 12.13 -15.75
C ARG A 249 -49.20 13.41 -15.70
N ALA A 250 -48.61 14.58 -15.96
CA ALA A 250 -49.33 15.84 -16.02
C ALA A 250 -50.29 15.95 -17.22
N GLU A 251 -49.96 15.33 -18.36
CA GLU A 251 -50.90 15.19 -19.49
C GLU A 251 -52.04 14.22 -19.17
N GLU A 252 -51.77 13.09 -18.52
CA GLU A 252 -52.78 12.11 -18.10
C GLU A 252 -53.74 12.70 -17.07
N GLU A 253 -53.23 13.44 -16.08
CA GLU A 253 -54.04 14.20 -15.12
C GLU A 253 -54.90 15.26 -15.81
N ARG A 254 -54.34 16.03 -16.75
CA ARG A 254 -55.10 17.00 -17.55
C ARG A 254 -56.21 16.34 -18.37
N ARG A 255 -55.93 15.20 -19.02
CA ARG A 255 -56.92 14.42 -19.77
C ARG A 255 -58.01 13.88 -18.85
N TYR A 256 -57.66 13.38 -17.66
CA TYR A 256 -58.61 12.94 -16.64
C TYR A 256 -59.54 14.10 -16.23
N LEU A 257 -58.97 15.23 -15.81
CA LEU A 257 -59.70 16.43 -15.41
C LEU A 257 -60.59 16.98 -16.54
N GLU A 258 -60.14 16.91 -17.80
CA GLU A 258 -60.96 17.29 -18.95
C GLU A 258 -62.15 16.33 -19.13
N THR A 259 -61.94 15.01 -19.00
CA THR A 259 -63.06 14.05 -19.08
C THR A 259 -64.06 14.20 -17.94
N GLU A 260 -63.60 14.53 -16.72
CA GLU A 260 -64.49 14.90 -15.62
C GLU A 260 -65.25 16.20 -15.89
N ALA A 261 -64.57 17.26 -16.35
CA ALA A 261 -65.22 18.52 -16.69
C ALA A 261 -66.30 18.34 -17.77
N ARG A 262 -66.02 17.52 -18.79
CA ARG A 262 -67.00 17.13 -19.82
C ARG A 262 -68.19 16.36 -19.25
N LYS A 263 -67.97 15.39 -18.34
CA LYS A 263 -69.06 14.67 -17.65
C LYS A 263 -69.92 15.60 -16.80
N ARG A 264 -69.30 16.45 -15.98
CA ARG A 264 -70.00 17.44 -15.13
C ARG A 264 -70.80 18.43 -15.97
N ALA A 265 -70.27 18.88 -17.11
CA ALA A 265 -71.01 19.74 -18.05
C ALA A 265 -72.22 19.03 -18.68
N GLN A 266 -72.10 17.74 -19.05
CA GLN A 266 -73.22 16.94 -19.55
C GLN A 266 -74.29 16.70 -18.46
N GLU A 267 -73.87 16.45 -17.22
CA GLU A 267 -74.78 16.33 -16.07
C GLU A 267 -75.50 17.66 -15.78
N GLU A 268 -74.79 18.79 -15.81
CA GLU A 268 -75.40 20.11 -15.71
C GLU A 268 -76.37 20.42 -16.87
N GLU A 269 -76.07 20.01 -18.11
CA GLU A 269 -76.97 20.20 -19.24
C GLU A 269 -78.24 19.35 -19.10
N LEU A 270 -78.10 18.07 -18.74
CA LEU A 270 -79.23 17.19 -18.44
C LEU A 270 -80.08 17.72 -17.28
N ARG A 271 -79.43 18.22 -16.22
CA ARG A 271 -80.09 18.86 -15.08
C ARG A 271 -80.83 20.14 -15.48
N ARG A 272 -80.21 21.05 -16.24
CA ARG A 272 -80.86 22.27 -16.75
C ARG A 272 -82.05 21.93 -17.66
N ARG A 273 -81.94 20.87 -18.47
CA ARG A 273 -83.03 20.35 -19.31
C ARG A 273 -84.17 19.75 -18.48
N ALA A 274 -83.86 19.04 -17.39
CA ALA A 274 -84.85 18.55 -16.44
C ALA A 274 -85.54 19.71 -15.70
N GLU A 275 -84.78 20.67 -15.15
CA GLU A 275 -85.31 21.86 -14.48
C GLU A 275 -86.19 22.72 -15.42
N ALA A 276 -85.82 22.87 -16.70
CA ALA A 276 -86.65 23.51 -17.72
C ALA A 276 -87.94 22.70 -18.02
N GLY A 277 -87.84 21.36 -18.03
CA GLY A 277 -89.00 20.47 -18.15
C GLY A 277 -89.97 20.58 -16.98
N PHE A 278 -89.47 20.61 -15.74
CA PHE A 278 -90.28 20.82 -14.54
C PHE A 278 -90.96 22.18 -14.57
N ARG A 279 -90.23 23.27 -14.87
CA ARG A 279 -90.83 24.60 -15.01
C ARG A 279 -91.92 24.64 -16.08
N ALA A 280 -91.74 23.98 -17.22
CA ALA A 280 -92.77 23.91 -18.26
C ALA A 280 -94.03 23.14 -17.81
N VAL A 281 -93.89 22.14 -16.93
CA VAL A 281 -95.00 21.43 -16.28
C VAL A 281 -95.68 22.31 -15.22
N GLU A 282 -94.92 23.05 -14.41
CA GLU A 282 -95.44 24.01 -13.44
C GLU A 282 -96.25 25.13 -14.13
N ASP A 283 -95.69 25.76 -15.17
CA ASP A 283 -96.37 26.70 -16.06
C ASP A 283 -97.70 26.13 -16.59
N GLN A 284 -97.71 24.85 -16.98
CA GLN A 284 -98.90 24.20 -17.51
C GLN A 284 -99.94 23.89 -16.41
N ILE A 285 -99.50 23.54 -15.20
CA ILE A 285 -100.35 23.39 -14.02
C ILE A 285 -100.98 24.74 -13.65
N GLU A 286 -100.22 25.84 -13.66
CA GLU A 286 -100.75 27.18 -13.40
C GLU A 286 -101.74 27.62 -14.48
N ARG A 287 -101.44 27.39 -15.77
CA ARG A 287 -102.37 27.65 -16.88
C ARG A 287 -103.67 26.84 -16.76
N VAL A 288 -103.62 25.59 -16.26
CA VAL A 288 -104.81 24.79 -15.97
C VAL A 288 -105.58 25.36 -14.78
N ARG A 289 -104.91 25.62 -13.65
CA ARG A 289 -105.54 26.24 -12.46
C ARG A 289 -106.19 27.58 -12.78
N ALA A 290 -105.55 28.42 -13.59
CA ALA A 290 -106.10 29.70 -14.04
C ALA A 290 -107.33 29.52 -14.93
N ARG A 291 -107.34 28.53 -15.85
CA ARG A 291 -108.53 28.16 -16.64
C ARG A 291 -109.66 27.63 -15.78
N GLU A 292 -109.36 26.86 -14.74
CA GLU A 292 -110.35 26.35 -13.79
C GLU A 292 -110.91 27.46 -12.89
N GLN A 293 -110.06 28.37 -12.39
CA GLN A 293 -110.51 29.55 -11.65
C GLN A 293 -111.36 30.49 -12.54
N ALA A 294 -110.98 30.70 -13.80
CA ALA A 294 -111.78 31.45 -14.76
C ALA A 294 -113.14 30.77 -15.02
N ARG A 295 -113.17 29.44 -15.23
CA ARG A 295 -114.41 28.66 -15.33
C ARG A 295 -115.26 28.76 -14.06
N MET A 296 -114.66 28.67 -12.88
CA MET A 296 -115.36 28.76 -11.60
C MET A 296 -115.90 30.17 -11.33
N ASN A 297 -115.22 31.22 -11.79
CA ASN A 297 -115.71 32.59 -11.68
C ASN A 297 -116.82 32.87 -12.71
N ALA A 298 -116.66 32.46 -13.97
CA ALA A 298 -117.73 32.51 -14.96
C ALA A 298 -118.96 31.69 -14.54
N ALA A 299 -118.78 30.54 -13.91
CA ALA A 299 -119.87 29.73 -13.36
C ALA A 299 -120.53 30.40 -12.14
N LYS A 300 -119.78 31.10 -11.27
CA LYS A 300 -120.35 31.94 -10.19
C LYS A 300 -121.12 33.13 -10.75
N GLU A 301 -120.67 33.74 -11.85
CA GLU A 301 -121.33 34.88 -12.49
C GLU A 301 -122.60 34.44 -13.23
N ALA A 302 -122.53 33.36 -14.02
CA ALA A 302 -123.69 32.73 -14.63
C ALA A 302 -124.70 32.27 -13.55
N ARG A 303 -124.22 31.73 -12.43
CA ARG A 303 -125.07 31.38 -11.28
C ARG A 303 -125.65 32.62 -10.59
N ARG A 304 -124.90 33.70 -10.42
CA ARG A 304 -125.44 34.98 -9.89
C ARG A 304 -126.52 35.55 -10.80
N PHE A 305 -126.33 35.49 -12.12
CA PHE A 305 -127.33 35.93 -13.10
C PHE A 305 -128.58 35.02 -13.11
N ALA A 306 -128.39 33.70 -12.96
CA ALA A 306 -129.49 32.75 -12.78
C ALA A 306 -130.22 32.96 -11.43
N ASP A 307 -129.49 33.17 -10.34
CA ASP A 307 -130.03 33.44 -9.01
C ASP A 307 -130.72 34.83 -8.96
N GLU A 308 -130.25 35.83 -9.71
CA GLU A 308 -130.89 37.15 -9.82
C GLU A 308 -132.15 37.11 -10.70
N THR A 309 -132.12 36.42 -11.84
CA THR A 309 -133.32 36.24 -12.68
C THR A 309 -134.35 35.32 -12.02
N ALA A 310 -133.92 34.33 -11.24
CA ALA A 310 -134.78 33.56 -10.35
C ALA A 310 -135.32 34.43 -9.22
N ARG A 311 -134.49 35.25 -8.56
CA ARG A 311 -134.93 36.19 -7.52
C ARG A 311 -135.96 37.18 -8.03
N ARG A 312 -135.80 37.79 -9.21
CA ARG A 312 -136.82 38.71 -9.75
C ARG A 312 -138.17 38.01 -9.97
N ARG A 313 -138.17 36.78 -10.52
CA ARG A 313 -139.40 35.97 -10.64
C ARG A 313 -140.01 35.61 -9.27
N ILE A 314 -139.16 35.19 -8.34
CA ILE A 314 -139.58 34.84 -6.97
C ILE A 314 -140.07 36.09 -6.21
N GLU A 315 -139.52 37.28 -6.44
CA GLU A 315 -139.88 38.52 -5.75
C GLU A 315 -141.19 39.13 -6.30
N GLU A 316 -141.49 38.92 -7.58
CA GLU A 316 -142.81 39.18 -8.16
C GLU A 316 -143.90 38.20 -7.67
N GLU A 317 -143.59 36.90 -7.51
CA GLU A 317 -144.57 35.90 -7.04
C GLU A 317 -144.70 35.83 -5.50
N ALA A 318 -143.62 36.02 -4.74
CA ALA A 318 -143.60 35.95 -3.28
C ALA A 318 -144.31 37.12 -2.60
N ARG A 319 -144.66 38.20 -3.33
CA ARG A 319 -145.58 39.23 -2.83
C ARG A 319 -147.05 38.75 -2.74
N ARG A 320 -147.36 37.48 -3.03
CA ARG A 320 -148.73 36.93 -2.99
C ARG A 320 -148.94 35.57 -2.29
N LYS A 321 -147.91 34.84 -1.82
CA LYS A 321 -148.07 33.50 -1.22
C LYS A 321 -147.05 33.15 -0.10
N VAL A 322 -146.90 33.98 0.93
CA VAL A 322 -145.86 33.78 1.97
C VAL A 322 -146.40 33.61 3.41
N GLU A 323 -147.70 33.78 3.67
CA GLU A 323 -148.21 33.89 5.06
C GLU A 323 -148.72 32.58 5.72
N GLU A 324 -148.78 31.41 5.06
CA GLU A 324 -149.46 30.24 5.69
C GLU A 324 -148.82 28.83 5.61
N GLU A 325 -147.83 28.54 4.75
CA GLU A 325 -147.18 27.20 4.73
C GLU A 325 -145.77 27.15 5.39
N ALA A 326 -145.31 28.26 5.99
CA ALA A 326 -143.98 28.37 6.61
C ALA A 326 -143.79 27.59 7.93
N ARG A 327 -144.67 26.63 8.28
CA ARG A 327 -144.67 25.95 9.59
C ARG A 327 -144.87 24.44 9.59
N ARG A 328 -144.75 23.74 8.44
CA ARG A 328 -145.02 22.28 8.39
C ARG A 328 -144.10 21.39 7.54
N ARG A 329 -142.87 21.84 7.25
CA ARG A 329 -141.82 20.99 6.64
C ARG A 329 -140.48 20.98 7.40
N ALA A 330 -140.38 21.69 8.52
CA ALA A 330 -139.13 21.83 9.29
C ALA A 330 -138.84 20.65 10.26
N GLU A 331 -139.82 19.78 10.54
CA GLU A 331 -139.68 18.75 11.58
C GLU A 331 -139.24 17.37 11.06
N GLU A 332 -139.35 17.08 9.75
CA GLU A 332 -139.00 15.77 9.18
C GLU A 332 -137.54 15.71 8.68
N GLU A 333 -136.99 16.80 8.11
CA GLU A 333 -135.62 16.82 7.59
C GLU A 333 -134.54 16.69 8.70
N ALA A 334 -134.91 16.96 9.95
CA ALA A 334 -134.02 16.86 11.10
C ALA A 334 -133.68 15.41 11.50
N ARG A 335 -134.53 14.43 11.17
CA ARG A 335 -134.34 13.02 11.62
C ARG A 335 -133.38 12.22 10.75
N LEU A 336 -133.29 12.52 9.45
CA LEU A 336 -132.48 11.74 8.50
C LEU A 336 -130.98 12.08 8.49
N ARG A 337 -130.57 13.22 9.05
CA ARG A 337 -129.14 13.62 9.05
C ARG A 337 -128.29 12.83 10.06
N VAL A 338 -128.83 12.51 11.24
CA VAL A 338 -128.07 11.90 12.34
C VAL A 338 -127.64 10.47 12.03
N GLU A 339 -128.49 9.68 11.36
CA GLU A 339 -128.25 8.26 11.11
C GLU A 339 -127.21 8.02 9.99
N ILE A 340 -127.25 8.86 8.93
CA ILE A 340 -126.29 8.79 7.81
C ILE A 340 -124.89 9.25 8.26
N GLU A 341 -124.79 10.30 9.08
CA GLU A 341 -123.49 10.84 9.49
C GLU A 341 -122.71 9.90 10.43
N ALA A 342 -123.39 9.00 11.13
CA ALA A 342 -122.77 7.97 11.96
C ALA A 342 -122.14 6.84 11.12
N GLN A 343 -122.86 6.32 10.12
CA GLN A 343 -122.37 5.22 9.28
C GLN A 343 -121.16 5.63 8.44
N VAL A 344 -121.22 6.79 7.77
CA VAL A 344 -120.16 7.27 6.88
C VAL A 344 -118.82 7.49 7.61
N ARG A 345 -118.86 7.94 8.88
CA ARG A 345 -117.64 8.12 9.69
C ARG A 345 -117.01 6.78 10.09
N ALA A 346 -117.83 5.78 10.44
CA ALA A 346 -117.34 4.45 10.80
C ALA A 346 -116.70 3.71 9.61
N GLU A 347 -117.35 3.76 8.43
CA GLU A 347 -116.81 3.15 7.20
C GLU A 347 -115.51 3.84 6.74
N ALA A 348 -115.44 5.17 6.83
CA ALA A 348 -114.24 5.94 6.47
C ALA A 348 -113.02 5.64 7.36
N GLU A 349 -113.21 5.46 8.68
CA GLU A 349 -112.12 5.04 9.57
C GLU A 349 -111.67 3.58 9.31
N ALA A 350 -112.61 2.66 9.11
CA ALA A 350 -112.29 1.26 8.82
C ALA A 350 -111.49 1.14 7.52
N ARG A 351 -111.93 1.84 6.46
CA ARG A 351 -111.26 1.84 5.16
C ARG A 351 -109.88 2.50 5.23
N ARG A 352 -109.70 3.62 5.95
CA ARG A 352 -108.38 4.23 6.14
C ARG A 352 -107.38 3.30 6.81
N LYS A 353 -107.78 2.59 7.87
CA LYS A 353 -106.88 1.67 8.58
C LYS A 353 -106.46 0.50 7.68
N ALA A 354 -107.37 -0.03 6.86
CA ALA A 354 -107.05 -1.06 5.87
C ALA A 354 -106.13 -0.58 4.73
N GLU A 355 -106.37 0.62 4.16
CA GLU A 355 -105.52 1.21 3.12
C GLU A 355 -104.12 1.59 3.66
N GLU A 356 -104.01 2.02 4.92
CA GLU A 356 -102.71 2.34 5.52
C GLU A 356 -101.90 1.08 5.88
N GLU A 357 -102.53 0.03 6.43
CA GLU A 357 -101.83 -1.22 6.74
C GLU A 357 -101.35 -1.95 5.48
N THR A 358 -102.20 -2.04 4.45
CA THR A 358 -101.80 -2.64 3.16
C THR A 358 -100.67 -1.84 2.49
N ARG A 359 -100.72 -0.50 2.54
CA ARG A 359 -99.63 0.35 2.04
C ARG A 359 -98.32 0.14 2.80
N ARG A 360 -98.35 0.06 4.13
CA ARG A 360 -97.14 -0.19 4.95
C ARG A 360 -96.50 -1.54 4.61
N ARG A 361 -97.29 -2.62 4.51
CA ARG A 361 -96.78 -3.95 4.13
C ARG A 361 -96.13 -3.96 2.75
N VAL A 362 -96.73 -3.27 1.76
CA VAL A 362 -96.14 -3.13 0.41
C VAL A 362 -94.85 -2.31 0.42
N GLU A 363 -94.78 -1.24 1.21
CA GLU A 363 -93.57 -0.41 1.32
C GLU A 363 -92.43 -1.13 2.06
N GLU A 364 -92.74 -1.88 3.13
CA GLU A 364 -91.77 -2.72 3.84
C GLU A 364 -91.25 -3.87 2.97
N GLU A 365 -92.11 -4.55 2.22
CA GLU A 365 -91.67 -5.62 1.30
C GLU A 365 -90.83 -5.06 0.13
N ALA A 366 -91.20 -3.90 -0.41
CA ALA A 366 -90.41 -3.23 -1.45
C ALA A 366 -89.02 -2.80 -0.93
N ARG A 367 -88.96 -2.23 0.29
CA ARG A 367 -87.68 -1.89 0.95
C ARG A 367 -86.82 -3.13 1.20
N ARG A 368 -87.41 -4.23 1.68
CA ARG A 368 -86.68 -5.47 1.98
C ARG A 368 -86.08 -6.08 0.72
N ARG A 369 -86.84 -6.15 -0.37
CA ARG A 369 -86.34 -6.64 -1.68
C ARG A 369 -85.22 -5.77 -2.24
N ALA A 370 -85.36 -4.44 -2.18
CA ALA A 370 -84.32 -3.51 -2.62
C ALA A 370 -83.02 -3.63 -1.79
N GLN A 371 -83.14 -3.92 -0.49
CA GLN A 371 -81.99 -4.17 0.38
C GLN A 371 -81.33 -5.54 0.12
N GLU A 372 -82.12 -6.61 -0.03
CA GLU A 372 -81.62 -7.94 -0.41
C GLU A 372 -80.88 -7.92 -1.76
N GLU A 373 -81.37 -7.14 -2.74
CA GLU A 373 -80.74 -6.99 -4.05
C GLU A 373 -79.45 -6.15 -3.98
N ALA A 374 -79.42 -5.08 -3.19
CA ALA A 374 -78.23 -4.26 -2.96
C ALA A 374 -77.11 -5.02 -2.21
N GLU A 375 -77.47 -5.77 -1.16
CA GLU A 375 -76.53 -6.61 -0.40
C GLU A 375 -75.96 -7.74 -1.28
N ARG A 376 -76.78 -8.33 -2.15
CA ARG A 376 -76.32 -9.32 -3.14
C ARG A 376 -75.32 -8.71 -4.13
N LEU A 377 -75.63 -7.56 -4.73
CA LEU A 377 -74.74 -6.88 -5.68
C LEU A 377 -73.40 -6.50 -5.03
N ALA A 378 -73.42 -6.03 -3.79
CA ALA A 378 -72.20 -5.74 -3.03
C ALA A 378 -71.37 -7.01 -2.75
N ALA A 379 -72.00 -8.12 -2.37
CA ALA A 379 -71.33 -9.40 -2.15
C ALA A 379 -70.76 -10.01 -3.45
N GLU A 380 -71.43 -9.82 -4.59
CA GLU A 380 -71.00 -10.30 -5.90
C GLU A 380 -69.79 -9.48 -6.41
N GLN A 381 -69.81 -8.15 -6.24
CA GLN A 381 -68.66 -7.28 -6.53
C GLN A 381 -67.45 -7.57 -5.63
N ALA A 382 -67.66 -7.77 -4.32
CA ALA A 382 -66.58 -8.11 -3.39
C ALA A 382 -65.91 -9.45 -3.74
N ARG A 383 -66.68 -10.44 -4.20
CA ARG A 383 -66.13 -11.72 -4.71
C ARG A 383 -65.32 -11.52 -5.99
N HIS A 384 -65.85 -10.79 -6.97
CA HIS A 384 -65.15 -10.53 -8.23
C HIS A 384 -63.82 -9.78 -8.01
N GLN A 385 -63.78 -8.82 -7.06
CA GLN A 385 -62.55 -8.12 -6.70
C GLN A 385 -61.52 -9.04 -6.04
N ALA A 386 -61.95 -9.89 -5.10
CA ALA A 386 -61.08 -10.88 -4.47
C ALA A 386 -60.54 -11.93 -5.47
N GLU A 387 -61.36 -12.35 -6.43
CA GLU A 387 -60.98 -13.32 -7.47
C GLU A 387 -60.02 -12.71 -8.50
N GLU A 388 -60.25 -11.46 -8.95
CA GLU A 388 -59.27 -10.75 -9.79
C GLU A 388 -57.94 -10.49 -9.06
N GLU A 389 -57.98 -10.13 -7.78
CA GLU A 389 -56.75 -9.88 -7.02
C GLU A 389 -55.96 -11.18 -6.79
N ALA A 390 -56.63 -12.27 -6.41
CA ALA A 390 -56.02 -13.59 -6.29
C ALA A 390 -55.41 -14.04 -7.62
N ARG A 391 -56.12 -13.86 -8.73
CA ARG A 391 -55.61 -14.17 -10.07
C ARG A 391 -54.40 -13.31 -10.43
N ARG A 392 -54.43 -11.99 -10.20
CA ARG A 392 -53.27 -11.10 -10.50
C ARG A 392 -52.04 -11.46 -9.68
N ARG A 393 -52.19 -11.88 -8.42
CA ARG A 393 -51.07 -12.36 -7.60
C ARG A 393 -50.49 -13.65 -8.18
N ALA A 394 -51.32 -14.64 -8.51
CA ALA A 394 -50.87 -15.89 -9.14
C ALA A 394 -50.21 -15.68 -10.52
N GLU A 395 -50.77 -14.80 -11.36
CA GLU A 395 -50.23 -14.45 -12.68
C GLU A 395 -48.90 -13.68 -12.57
N GLY A 396 -48.77 -12.80 -11.56
CA GLY A 396 -47.52 -12.11 -11.21
C GLY A 396 -46.43 -13.04 -10.68
N GLU A 397 -46.75 -13.93 -9.75
CA GLU A 397 -45.81 -14.95 -9.25
C GLU A 397 -45.32 -15.89 -10.35
N ALA A 398 -46.22 -16.37 -11.21
CA ALA A 398 -45.86 -17.24 -12.33
C ALA A 398 -44.94 -16.52 -13.33
N ARG A 399 -45.20 -15.23 -13.60
CA ARG A 399 -44.33 -14.41 -14.44
C ARG A 399 -42.96 -14.18 -13.80
N ASN A 400 -42.91 -13.77 -12.53
CA ASN A 400 -41.65 -13.47 -11.85
C ASN A 400 -40.72 -14.68 -11.84
N ARG A 401 -41.24 -15.89 -11.56
CA ARG A 401 -40.44 -17.13 -11.58
C ARG A 401 -39.84 -17.41 -12.96
N LEU A 402 -40.61 -17.19 -14.05
CA LEU A 402 -40.10 -17.34 -15.42
C LEU A 402 -39.07 -16.26 -15.79
N GLU A 403 -39.22 -15.04 -15.28
CA GLU A 403 -38.31 -13.91 -15.51
C GLU A 403 -36.99 -14.10 -14.73
N GLU A 404 -37.04 -14.65 -13.51
CA GLU A 404 -35.89 -15.09 -12.71
C GLU A 404 -35.17 -16.30 -13.33
N GLU A 405 -35.89 -17.34 -13.75
CA GLU A 405 -35.32 -18.53 -14.39
C GLU A 405 -34.64 -18.19 -15.74
N ALA A 406 -35.19 -17.24 -16.50
CA ALA A 406 -34.56 -16.72 -17.71
C ALA A 406 -33.31 -15.87 -17.40
N ARG A 407 -33.36 -15.04 -16.34
CA ARG A 407 -32.22 -14.23 -15.90
C ARG A 407 -31.06 -15.09 -15.41
N LEU A 408 -31.32 -16.11 -14.58
CA LEU A 408 -30.29 -17.00 -14.06
C LEU A 408 -29.53 -17.69 -15.18
N ARG A 409 -30.23 -18.27 -16.17
CA ARG A 409 -29.60 -18.88 -17.35
C ARG A 409 -28.75 -17.89 -18.16
N ALA A 410 -29.21 -16.65 -18.31
CA ALA A 410 -28.45 -15.61 -19.01
C ALA A 410 -27.19 -15.19 -18.23
N GLU A 411 -27.24 -15.19 -16.90
CA GLU A 411 -26.09 -14.90 -16.04
C GLU A 411 -25.09 -16.07 -16.00
N GLU A 412 -25.55 -17.32 -15.91
CA GLU A 412 -24.73 -18.53 -16.03
C GLU A 412 -23.99 -18.59 -17.37
N GLU A 413 -24.70 -18.36 -18.49
CA GLU A 413 -24.09 -18.38 -19.82
C GLU A 413 -23.10 -17.22 -20.03
N ALA A 414 -23.34 -16.06 -19.40
CA ALA A 414 -22.39 -14.95 -19.39
C ALA A 414 -21.13 -15.28 -18.55
N ARG A 415 -21.29 -15.88 -17.37
CA ARG A 415 -20.17 -16.32 -16.51
C ARG A 415 -19.30 -17.35 -17.22
N HIS A 416 -19.89 -18.41 -17.79
CA HIS A 416 -19.14 -19.46 -18.51
C HIS A 416 -18.32 -18.88 -19.69
N ARG A 417 -18.88 -17.93 -20.45
CA ARG A 417 -18.15 -17.27 -21.55
C ARG A 417 -17.00 -16.41 -21.04
N ALA A 418 -17.16 -15.73 -19.90
CA ALA A 418 -16.10 -14.95 -19.27
C ALA A 418 -14.99 -15.84 -18.71
N GLU A 419 -15.33 -16.96 -18.06
CA GLU A 419 -14.38 -17.94 -17.54
C GLU A 419 -13.57 -18.61 -18.66
N GLU A 420 -14.20 -19.00 -19.78
CA GLU A 420 -13.46 -19.52 -20.94
C GLU A 420 -12.53 -18.47 -21.56
N GLN A 421 -12.96 -17.20 -21.68
CA GLN A 421 -12.10 -16.14 -22.21
C GLN A 421 -10.89 -15.86 -21.30
N ALA A 422 -11.12 -15.78 -19.98
CA ALA A 422 -10.04 -15.60 -19.00
C ALA A 422 -9.07 -16.79 -19.00
N ARG A 423 -9.59 -18.02 -19.10
CA ARG A 423 -8.78 -19.24 -19.19
C ARG A 423 -7.93 -19.27 -20.46
N LEU A 424 -8.50 -18.95 -21.62
CA LEU A 424 -7.77 -18.92 -22.89
C LEU A 424 -6.67 -17.85 -22.88
N GLN A 425 -6.92 -16.67 -22.31
CA GLN A 425 -5.90 -15.63 -22.14
C GLN A 425 -4.78 -16.09 -21.20
N ALA A 426 -5.10 -16.73 -20.07
CA ALA A 426 -4.10 -17.26 -19.15
C ALA A 426 -3.25 -18.38 -19.78
N GLU A 427 -3.86 -19.27 -20.58
CA GLU A 427 -3.16 -20.33 -21.30
C GLU A 427 -2.24 -19.76 -22.41
N GLU A 428 -2.70 -18.73 -23.14
CA GLU A 428 -1.88 -18.07 -24.15
C GLU A 428 -0.73 -17.27 -23.53
N GLU A 429 -0.94 -16.52 -22.43
CA GLU A 429 0.14 -15.85 -21.69
C GLU A 429 1.17 -16.85 -21.14
N ALA A 430 0.72 -17.95 -20.53
CA ALA A 430 1.61 -18.98 -20.00
C ALA A 430 2.47 -19.59 -21.12
N ARG A 431 1.86 -19.85 -22.29
CA ARG A 431 2.56 -20.34 -23.48
C ARG A 431 3.57 -19.33 -24.03
N GLN A 432 3.21 -18.04 -24.11
CA GLN A 432 4.12 -16.99 -24.57
C GLN A 432 5.31 -16.81 -23.61
N LYS A 433 5.08 -16.87 -22.29
CA LYS A 433 6.15 -16.82 -21.27
C LYS A 433 7.09 -18.03 -21.40
N ALA A 434 6.55 -19.24 -21.53
CA ALA A 434 7.35 -20.46 -21.72
C ALA A 434 8.16 -20.44 -23.03
N GLU A 435 7.58 -19.93 -24.13
CA GLU A 435 8.31 -19.81 -25.40
C GLU A 435 9.40 -18.73 -25.36
N ALA A 436 9.13 -17.58 -24.71
CA ALA A 436 10.14 -16.54 -24.50
C ALA A 436 11.31 -17.04 -23.66
N GLU A 437 11.05 -17.77 -22.56
CA GLU A 437 12.10 -18.35 -21.73
C GLU A 437 12.90 -19.43 -22.48
N ALA A 438 12.24 -20.30 -23.24
CA ALA A 438 12.91 -21.29 -24.09
C ALA A 438 13.82 -20.64 -25.14
N ARG A 439 13.38 -19.54 -25.76
CA ARG A 439 14.19 -18.74 -26.69
C ARG A 439 15.41 -18.11 -26.00
N GLN A 440 15.24 -17.50 -24.82
CA GLN A 440 16.36 -16.93 -24.05
C GLN A 440 17.37 -17.99 -23.61
N ARG A 441 16.91 -19.15 -23.12
CA ARG A 441 17.77 -20.29 -22.78
C ARG A 441 18.59 -20.75 -23.98
N ALA A 442 17.96 -20.89 -25.16
CA ALA A 442 18.65 -21.27 -26.39
C ALA A 442 19.65 -20.21 -26.89
N GLU A 443 19.34 -18.92 -26.76
CA GLU A 443 20.25 -17.82 -27.14
C GLU A 443 21.47 -17.75 -26.20
N LEU A 444 21.26 -17.88 -24.88
CA LEU A 444 22.35 -17.94 -23.90
C LEU A 444 23.23 -19.17 -24.14
N GLU A 445 22.64 -20.34 -24.41
CA GLU A 445 23.41 -21.55 -24.69
C GLU A 445 24.21 -21.43 -26.00
N ALA A 446 23.63 -20.86 -27.05
CA ALA A 446 24.34 -20.57 -28.30
C ALA A 446 25.50 -19.58 -28.09
N ARG A 447 25.30 -18.54 -27.28
CA ARG A 447 26.33 -17.55 -26.94
C ARG A 447 27.47 -18.17 -26.13
N ILE A 448 27.16 -19.00 -25.12
CA ILE A 448 28.16 -19.72 -24.32
C ILE A 448 28.97 -20.67 -25.20
N ARG A 449 28.31 -21.46 -26.07
CA ARG A 449 28.98 -22.34 -27.03
C ARG A 449 29.93 -21.55 -27.95
N ALA A 450 29.50 -20.42 -28.48
CA ALA A 450 30.31 -19.56 -29.34
C ALA A 450 31.52 -18.94 -28.60
N GLU A 451 31.36 -18.54 -27.34
CA GLU A 451 32.46 -18.01 -26.52
C GLU A 451 33.49 -19.09 -26.15
N VAL A 452 33.04 -20.30 -25.80
CA VAL A 452 33.90 -21.46 -25.54
C VAL A 452 34.66 -21.86 -26.80
N GLU A 453 34.00 -21.94 -27.95
CA GLU A 453 34.66 -22.27 -29.23
C GLU A 453 35.68 -21.18 -29.63
N ALA A 454 35.37 -19.90 -29.38
CA ALA A 454 36.31 -18.80 -29.62
C ALA A 454 37.55 -18.88 -28.70
N LYS A 455 37.38 -19.23 -27.41
CA LYS A 455 38.49 -19.44 -26.47
C LYS A 455 39.37 -20.62 -26.89
N ILE A 456 38.77 -21.76 -27.24
CA ILE A 456 39.51 -22.93 -27.75
C ILE A 456 40.29 -22.57 -29.02
N ARG A 457 39.68 -21.83 -29.96
CA ARG A 457 40.37 -21.36 -31.17
C ARG A 457 41.50 -20.36 -30.91
N ALA A 458 41.42 -19.57 -29.84
CA ALA A 458 42.50 -18.67 -29.41
C ALA A 458 43.65 -19.44 -28.73
N GLU A 459 43.33 -20.34 -27.79
CA GLU A 459 44.30 -21.19 -27.10
C GLU A 459 45.05 -22.10 -28.07
N GLU A 460 44.35 -22.71 -29.04
CA GLU A 460 45.01 -23.46 -30.12
C GLU A 460 45.93 -22.57 -30.98
N ALA A 461 45.59 -21.30 -31.22
CA ALA A 461 46.44 -20.39 -31.98
C ALA A 461 47.72 -20.04 -31.21
N GLU A 462 47.61 -19.70 -29.92
CA GLU A 462 48.76 -19.44 -29.04
C GLU A 462 49.65 -20.69 -28.87
N ARG A 463 49.03 -21.87 -28.74
CA ARG A 463 49.75 -23.15 -28.68
C ARG A 463 50.49 -23.45 -30.00
N ARG A 464 49.89 -23.15 -31.15
CA ARG A 464 50.54 -23.27 -32.47
C ARG A 464 51.65 -22.24 -32.69
N GLU A 465 51.55 -21.04 -32.12
CA GLU A 465 52.60 -20.02 -32.18
C GLU A 465 53.77 -20.34 -31.26
N THR A 466 53.51 -20.82 -30.04
CA THR A 466 54.54 -21.29 -29.10
C THR A 466 55.26 -22.54 -29.63
N ASP A 467 54.53 -23.52 -30.20
CA ASP A 467 55.13 -24.66 -30.91
C ASP A 467 56.01 -24.21 -32.10
N GLN A 468 55.61 -23.19 -32.85
CA GLN A 468 56.43 -22.60 -33.93
C GLN A 468 57.65 -21.85 -33.39
N ALA A 469 57.51 -21.08 -32.31
CA ALA A 469 58.62 -20.36 -31.68
C ALA A 469 59.65 -21.35 -31.10
N ALA A 470 59.21 -22.45 -30.50
CA ALA A 470 60.06 -23.54 -30.05
C ALA A 470 60.82 -24.19 -31.21
N ARG A 471 60.15 -24.48 -32.34
CA ARG A 471 60.80 -25.00 -33.56
C ARG A 471 61.84 -24.03 -34.12
N ARG A 472 61.52 -22.74 -34.25
CA ARG A 472 62.47 -21.71 -34.73
C ARG A 472 63.68 -21.56 -33.79
N ARG A 473 63.48 -21.69 -32.46
CA ARG A 473 64.59 -21.72 -31.49
C ARG A 473 65.47 -22.96 -31.67
N ALA A 474 64.87 -24.15 -31.79
CA ALA A 474 65.60 -25.39 -32.03
C ALA A 474 66.34 -25.42 -33.38
N GLU A 475 65.78 -24.80 -34.44
CA GLU A 475 66.47 -24.60 -35.72
C GLU A 475 67.64 -23.63 -35.59
N HIS A 476 67.47 -22.51 -34.88
CA HIS A 476 68.55 -21.55 -34.62
C HIS A 476 69.67 -22.14 -33.77
N GLU A 477 69.33 -22.91 -32.73
CA GLU A 477 70.27 -23.66 -31.89
C GLU A 477 70.99 -24.74 -32.69
N ARG A 478 70.28 -25.45 -33.58
CA ARG A 478 70.90 -26.41 -34.50
C ARG A 478 71.84 -25.74 -35.51
N ILE A 479 71.52 -24.55 -36.01
CA ILE A 479 72.41 -23.77 -36.90
C ILE A 479 73.67 -23.36 -36.12
N LEU A 480 73.53 -22.84 -34.89
CA LEU A 480 74.67 -22.54 -34.01
C LEU A 480 75.50 -23.79 -33.69
N ALA A 481 74.87 -24.95 -33.48
CA ALA A 481 75.57 -26.23 -33.29
C ALA A 481 76.32 -26.66 -34.55
N GLU A 482 75.76 -26.44 -35.75
CA GLU A 482 76.42 -26.76 -37.02
C GLU A 482 77.57 -25.79 -37.34
N GLU A 483 77.43 -24.49 -37.02
CA GLU A 483 78.51 -23.50 -37.14
C GLU A 483 79.64 -23.75 -36.13
N THR A 484 79.32 -24.06 -34.87
CA THR A 484 80.32 -24.39 -33.85
C THR A 484 81.00 -25.73 -34.13
N ALA A 485 80.29 -26.73 -34.67
CA ALA A 485 80.90 -27.98 -35.15
C ALA A 485 81.85 -27.74 -36.34
N LYS A 486 81.48 -26.86 -37.30
CA LYS A 486 82.39 -26.45 -38.39
C LYS A 486 83.61 -25.69 -37.88
N ALA A 487 83.44 -24.81 -36.89
CA ALA A 487 84.55 -24.11 -36.24
C ALA A 487 85.44 -25.04 -35.41
N GLN A 488 84.89 -26.13 -34.86
CA GLN A 488 85.65 -27.20 -34.22
C GLN A 488 86.42 -28.05 -35.24
N GLN A 489 85.80 -28.46 -36.36
CA GLN A 489 86.51 -29.13 -37.46
C GLN A 489 87.65 -28.27 -38.06
N GLN A 490 87.47 -26.95 -38.12
CA GLN A 490 88.55 -26.03 -38.52
C GLN A 490 89.67 -25.88 -37.46
N ARG A 491 89.41 -26.22 -36.18
CA ARG A 491 90.43 -26.32 -35.13
C ARG A 491 91.13 -27.69 -35.09
N GLU A 492 90.40 -28.78 -35.34
CA GLU A 492 90.96 -30.15 -35.41
C GLU A 492 91.88 -30.37 -36.62
N TYR A 493 91.94 -29.45 -37.58
CA TYR A 493 92.95 -29.51 -38.65
C TYR A 493 94.35 -29.03 -38.23
N ILE A 494 94.56 -28.65 -36.96
CA ILE A 494 95.85 -28.17 -36.43
C ILE A 494 96.18 -28.79 -35.05
N PHE A 495 95.81 -30.05 -34.81
CA PHE A 495 96.33 -31.00 -33.78
C PHE A 495 95.47 -32.28 -33.84
N GLU A 496 95.95 -33.51 -33.68
CA GLU A 496 97.32 -34.04 -33.64
C GLU A 496 97.30 -35.54 -34.03
N LEU A 497 98.37 -36.30 -33.79
CA LEU A 497 98.45 -37.74 -34.09
C LEU A 497 97.99 -38.63 -32.91
N GLU A 498 97.80 -39.92 -33.19
CA GLU A 498 97.81 -41.07 -32.25
C GLU A 498 96.58 -41.36 -31.32
N ARG A 499 95.80 -42.36 -31.79
CA ARG A 499 95.07 -43.41 -31.02
C ARG A 499 96.02 -44.18 -30.06
N PRO A 500 95.55 -44.99 -29.06
CA PRO A 500 94.49 -46.03 -29.18
C PRO A 500 93.47 -46.16 -28.01
N GLU A 501 92.18 -46.42 -28.26
CA GLU A 501 91.43 -47.71 -28.40
C GLU A 501 91.08 -48.50 -27.12
N SER A 502 89.78 -48.71 -26.88
CA SER A 502 89.16 -50.06 -26.84
C SER A 502 87.62 -50.04 -26.80
N ALA A 503 87.05 -51.09 -27.41
CA ALA A 503 85.66 -51.53 -27.55
C ALA A 503 84.82 -51.55 -26.23
N GLY A 504 83.48 -51.62 -26.21
CA GLY A 504 82.45 -52.04 -27.18
C GLY A 504 81.58 -53.18 -26.58
N THR A 505 80.30 -53.46 -26.90
CA THR A 505 79.35 -52.96 -27.92
C THR A 505 77.89 -53.37 -27.59
N ARG A 506 76.86 -52.57 -27.97
CA ARG A 506 75.47 -53.00 -28.36
C ARG A 506 74.56 -53.64 -27.24
N SER A 507 73.22 -53.72 -27.34
CA SER A 507 72.22 -53.28 -28.35
C SER A 507 70.79 -53.15 -27.74
N ASP A 508 70.04 -52.14 -28.22
CA ASP A 508 68.60 -52.03 -28.54
C ASP A 508 67.42 -52.53 -27.63
N SER A 509 66.42 -51.62 -27.55
CA SER A 509 64.97 -51.84 -27.79
C SER A 509 63.93 -51.83 -26.63
N ASN A 510 62.80 -51.18 -26.94
CA ASN A 510 61.43 -51.25 -26.38
C ASN A 510 61.13 -50.83 -24.91
N GLY A 511 60.08 -50.01 -24.77
CA GLY A 511 59.22 -49.92 -23.57
C GLY A 511 57.87 -50.64 -23.84
N PRO A 512 56.73 -50.25 -23.19
CA PRO A 512 56.52 -49.17 -22.23
C PRO A 512 55.95 -49.65 -20.87
N GLY A 513 55.75 -48.74 -19.91
CA GLY A 513 55.01 -48.99 -18.67
C GLY A 513 54.81 -47.72 -17.84
N THR A 514 53.61 -47.52 -17.29
CA THR A 514 53.24 -46.40 -16.41
C THR A 514 53.62 -46.67 -14.95
N PRO A 515 53.78 -45.60 -14.15
CA PRO A 515 53.43 -45.64 -12.74
C PRO A 515 52.44 -44.52 -12.37
N GLU A 516 51.38 -44.88 -11.64
CA GLU A 516 50.63 -43.94 -10.80
C GLU A 516 51.38 -43.76 -9.48
N PHE A 517 51.34 -42.56 -8.89
CA PHE A 517 51.32 -42.39 -7.44
C PHE A 517 50.78 -41.00 -7.07
N GLU A 518 49.92 -40.96 -6.05
CA GLU A 518 49.24 -39.76 -5.56
C GLU A 518 50.05 -39.05 -4.47
N ILE A 519 49.96 -37.71 -4.39
CA ILE A 519 50.24 -36.94 -3.16
C ILE A 519 49.23 -35.78 -3.04
N GLU A 520 48.71 -35.62 -1.82
CA GLU A 520 47.88 -34.55 -1.23
C GLU A 520 48.45 -33.10 -1.40
N PRO A 521 47.73 -31.98 -1.09
CA PRO A 521 47.16 -31.73 0.26
C PRO A 521 45.98 -30.71 0.47
N ALA A 522 45.54 -30.66 1.74
CA ALA A 522 45.10 -29.47 2.52
C ALA A 522 43.73 -28.78 2.29
N GLN A 523 42.77 -29.22 3.12
CA GLN A 523 41.73 -28.48 3.88
C GLN A 523 41.70 -26.92 3.88
N ALA A 524 40.49 -26.33 3.79
CA ALA A 524 39.99 -25.29 4.74
C ALA A 524 38.46 -24.97 4.56
N GLU A 525 37.71 -25.12 5.66
CA GLU A 525 36.54 -24.34 6.18
C GLU A 525 35.32 -23.89 5.31
N GLU A 526 34.15 -23.87 5.98
CA GLU A 526 32.84 -23.33 5.55
C GLU A 526 32.67 -21.84 6.01
N PRO A 527 31.50 -21.15 5.89
CA PRO A 527 30.29 -21.40 5.10
C PRO A 527 29.86 -20.19 4.22
N ALA A 528 28.89 -20.38 3.32
CA ALA A 528 28.29 -19.29 2.52
C ALA A 528 26.98 -18.77 3.15
N THR A 529 27.06 -17.64 3.86
CA THR A 529 25.88 -16.94 4.42
C THR A 529 25.08 -16.21 3.34
N GLN A 530 23.75 -16.40 3.32
CA GLN A 530 22.85 -15.63 2.46
C GLN A 530 22.58 -14.25 3.07
N THR A 531 23.34 -13.23 2.66
CA THR A 531 23.04 -11.83 3.03
C THR A 531 21.92 -11.27 2.15
N ALA A 532 20.70 -11.27 2.68
CA ALA A 532 19.56 -10.65 2.02
C ALA A 532 19.73 -9.13 1.88
N VAL A 533 19.31 -8.57 0.74
CA VAL A 533 19.32 -7.11 0.49
C VAL A 533 17.99 -6.52 0.98
N PRO A 534 17.97 -5.45 1.79
CA PRO A 534 16.73 -4.90 2.34
C PRO A 534 15.90 -4.18 1.27
N ALA A 535 14.70 -4.70 1.01
CA ALA A 535 13.71 -4.03 0.18
C ALA A 535 13.14 -2.79 0.90
N LYS A 536 12.93 -1.69 0.16
CA LYS A 536 12.27 -0.49 0.69
C LYS A 536 10.76 -0.70 0.75
N VAL A 537 10.20 -0.70 1.95
CA VAL A 537 8.73 -0.73 2.13
C VAL A 537 8.17 0.69 2.01
N THR A 538 7.53 0.97 0.88
CA THR A 538 6.71 2.19 0.69
C THR A 538 5.43 1.88 -0.09
N GLU A 539 4.46 1.21 0.55
CA GLU A 539 3.02 1.42 0.30
C GLU A 539 2.18 0.74 1.38
N ILE A 540 1.32 1.51 2.07
CA ILE A 540 0.43 1.01 3.14
C ILE A 540 -0.98 0.88 2.55
N ALA A 541 -1.13 -0.04 1.60
CA ALA A 541 -2.36 -0.20 0.82
C ALA A 541 -2.80 -1.67 0.61
N GLU A 542 -1.87 -2.62 0.42
CA GLU A 542 -2.18 -3.98 -0.05
C GLU A 542 -2.46 -5.01 1.07
N TRP A 543 -2.36 -4.63 2.36
CA TRP A 543 -2.41 -5.57 3.50
C TRP A 543 -3.82 -6.02 3.94
N PHE A 544 -4.89 -5.66 3.23
CA PHE A 544 -6.28 -5.89 3.68
C PHE A 544 -7.21 -6.58 2.67
N ASP A 545 -6.69 -7.41 1.76
CA ASP A 545 -7.53 -8.41 1.07
C ASP A 545 -7.29 -9.83 1.59
N VAL A 546 -7.94 -10.12 2.73
CA VAL A 546 -8.18 -11.50 3.18
C VAL A 546 -9.67 -11.79 3.05
N SER A 547 -10.15 -11.78 1.80
CA SER A 547 -11.51 -12.17 1.44
C SER A 547 -11.73 -13.67 1.66
N LEU A 548 -12.13 -14.06 2.88
CA LEU A 548 -12.52 -15.43 3.23
C LEU A 548 -13.82 -15.90 2.54
N ASN A 549 -14.41 -15.08 1.66
CA ASN A 549 -15.55 -15.40 0.83
C ASN A 549 -15.09 -16.06 -0.49
N HIS A 550 -14.68 -17.32 -0.40
CA HIS A 550 -14.69 -18.25 -1.53
C HIS A 550 -15.65 -19.39 -1.21
N ARG A 551 -16.90 -19.18 -1.63
CA ARG A 551 -17.95 -20.19 -1.75
C ARG A 551 -18.21 -20.35 -3.24
N GLU A 552 -18.61 -21.55 -3.67
CA GLU A 552 -18.91 -21.89 -5.07
C GLU A 552 -17.69 -21.95 -6.01
N GLN A 553 -16.87 -23.00 -5.87
CA GLN A 553 -16.44 -23.84 -7.01
C GLN A 553 -15.84 -25.15 -6.48
N ALA A 554 -16.66 -26.20 -6.40
CA ALA A 554 -16.25 -27.57 -6.12
C ALA A 554 -17.15 -28.53 -6.91
N ALA A 555 -16.56 -29.32 -7.81
CA ALA A 555 -17.27 -30.32 -8.59
C ALA A 555 -17.72 -31.50 -7.70
N PRO A 556 -18.79 -32.24 -8.06
CA PRO A 556 -19.33 -33.29 -7.20
C PRO A 556 -18.37 -34.47 -7.09
N LEU A 557 -17.87 -34.72 -5.88
CA LEU A 557 -17.28 -36.00 -5.50
C LEU A 557 -18.40 -36.96 -5.06
N SER A 558 -18.22 -38.24 -5.40
CA SER A 558 -19.26 -39.27 -5.38
C SER A 558 -19.80 -39.61 -3.99
N GLU A 559 -21.11 -39.83 -3.92
CA GLU A 559 -21.74 -40.63 -2.86
C GLU A 559 -21.18 -42.07 -2.89
N ASP A 560 -20.23 -42.38 -1.99
CA ASP A 560 -20.16 -43.65 -1.25
C ASP A 560 -18.92 -43.69 -0.35
N GLN A 561 -19.03 -43.10 0.86
CA GLN A 561 -18.34 -43.47 2.11
C GLN A 561 -18.52 -42.36 3.16
N PHE A 562 -19.49 -42.52 4.06
CA PHE A 562 -19.32 -42.41 5.52
C PHE A 562 -20.65 -42.79 6.19
N ALA A 563 -20.60 -43.63 7.23
CA ALA A 563 -21.80 -44.07 7.94
C ALA A 563 -22.36 -42.96 8.85
N PRO A 564 -23.68 -42.93 9.12
CA PRO A 564 -24.25 -41.99 10.08
C PRO A 564 -23.74 -42.33 11.49
N ILE A 565 -22.89 -41.45 12.04
CA ILE A 565 -22.53 -41.48 13.46
C ILE A 565 -23.73 -40.93 14.25
N HIS A 566 -24.13 -41.66 15.29
CA HIS A 566 -25.28 -41.32 16.12
C HIS A 566 -24.97 -40.18 17.11
N ASP A 567 -26.02 -39.51 17.59
CA ASP A 567 -25.99 -38.77 18.85
C ASP A 567 -25.80 -39.76 20.02
N ASP A 568 -24.56 -40.03 20.41
CA ASP A 568 -24.24 -40.77 21.64
C ASP A 568 -23.81 -39.79 22.75
N ALA A 569 -24.66 -39.67 23.78
CA ALA A 569 -24.57 -38.65 24.81
C ALA A 569 -23.73 -39.09 26.03
N ASP A 570 -22.51 -39.56 25.80
CA ASP A 570 -21.57 -40.00 26.85
C ASP A 570 -20.24 -39.22 26.81
N GLY A 571 -19.66 -39.00 27.99
CA GLY A 571 -18.56 -38.04 28.21
C GLY A 571 -17.16 -38.58 27.90
N GLU A 572 -16.89 -39.01 26.67
CA GLU A 572 -15.55 -39.49 26.27
C GLU A 572 -14.52 -38.37 26.03
N PHE A 573 -13.24 -38.71 26.25
CA PHE A 573 -12.11 -37.80 26.18
C PHE A 573 -11.45 -37.86 24.80
N HIS A 574 -11.68 -36.84 23.98
CA HIS A 574 -10.90 -36.61 22.76
C HIS A 574 -9.67 -35.74 23.08
N PRO A 575 -8.43 -36.28 23.05
CA PRO A 575 -7.23 -35.48 23.13
C PRO A 575 -7.04 -34.64 21.85
N VAL A 576 -6.13 -33.67 21.91
CA VAL A 576 -5.69 -32.85 20.77
C VAL A 576 -5.37 -33.73 19.56
N SER A 577 -6.03 -33.48 18.42
CA SER A 577 -5.87 -34.27 17.19
C SER A 577 -4.47 -34.11 16.59
N VAL A 578 -3.55 -35.02 16.93
CA VAL A 578 -2.19 -35.06 16.37
C VAL A 578 -2.23 -35.77 15.01
N PRO A 579 -1.66 -35.21 13.93
CA PRO A 579 -1.45 -35.95 12.68
C PRO A 579 -0.45 -37.10 12.92
N GLU A 580 -0.74 -38.30 12.41
CA GLU A 580 -0.03 -39.54 12.79
C GLU A 580 1.44 -39.63 12.31
N THR A 581 1.91 -38.67 11.50
CA THR A 581 3.27 -38.63 10.95
C THR A 581 4.19 -37.72 11.77
N PRO A 582 5.23 -38.24 12.44
CA PRO A 582 6.28 -37.41 13.03
C PRO A 582 7.03 -36.65 11.93
N PHE A 583 7.16 -35.33 12.06
CA PHE A 583 8.08 -34.56 11.22
C PHE A 583 9.52 -34.79 11.70
N GLU A 584 10.46 -34.97 10.78
CA GLU A 584 11.89 -35.15 11.09
C GLU A 584 12.51 -33.82 11.54
N GLY A 585 12.37 -33.52 12.84
CA GLY A 585 12.85 -32.27 13.44
C GLY A 585 12.26 -31.97 14.83
N ALA A 586 11.95 -33.00 15.63
CA ALA A 586 11.20 -32.86 16.87
C ALA A 586 12.00 -32.16 18.00
N GLY A 587 11.91 -30.82 18.06
CA GLY A 587 12.40 -30.01 19.18
C GLY A 587 11.55 -30.13 20.45
N VAL A 588 10.30 -30.56 20.34
CA VAL A 588 9.37 -30.72 21.47
C VAL A 588 9.71 -31.96 22.28
N SER A 589 10.11 -31.77 23.55
CA SER A 589 10.43 -32.86 24.48
C SER A 589 9.29 -33.86 24.64
N SER A 590 9.62 -35.16 24.77
CA SER A 590 8.66 -36.22 25.06
C SER A 590 7.86 -36.00 26.35
N THR A 591 8.41 -35.22 27.30
CA THR A 591 7.68 -34.78 28.51
C THR A 591 6.52 -33.85 28.17
N LEU A 592 6.71 -32.88 27.27
CA LEU A 592 5.68 -31.96 26.80
C LEU A 592 4.61 -32.72 26.01
N LEU A 593 5.01 -33.65 25.14
CA LEU A 593 4.08 -34.51 24.40
C LEU A 593 3.16 -35.31 25.35
N SER A 594 3.73 -35.90 26.41
CA SER A 594 2.96 -36.63 27.43
C SER A 594 2.03 -35.72 28.25
N GLN A 595 2.38 -34.45 28.46
CA GLN A 595 1.53 -33.48 29.16
C GLN A 595 0.39 -32.95 28.28
N LEU A 596 0.65 -32.68 27.00
CA LEU A 596 -0.36 -32.33 25.99
C LEU A 596 -1.40 -33.44 25.77
N GLN A 597 -1.04 -34.69 26.07
CA GLN A 597 -1.95 -35.85 26.05
C GLN A 597 -2.59 -36.16 27.42
N SER A 598 -2.31 -35.39 28.48
CA SER A 598 -2.90 -35.60 29.81
C SER A 598 -4.42 -35.39 29.78
N SER A 599 -5.16 -36.26 30.49
CA SER A 599 -6.61 -36.11 30.65
C SER A 599 -7.00 -34.82 31.40
N LYS A 600 -6.11 -34.26 32.22
CA LYS A 600 -6.38 -33.01 32.95
C LYS A 600 -6.13 -31.78 32.05
N PRO A 601 -7.10 -30.88 31.87
CA PRO A 601 -6.93 -29.69 31.04
C PRO A 601 -5.87 -28.72 31.58
N LYS A 602 -5.61 -28.71 32.89
CA LYS A 602 -4.55 -27.89 33.50
C LYS A 602 -3.15 -28.32 33.06
N ASP A 603 -2.92 -29.63 32.96
CA ASP A 603 -1.63 -30.20 32.55
C ASP A 603 -1.37 -29.88 31.07
N ARG A 604 -2.41 -30.02 30.21
CA ARG A 604 -2.34 -29.64 28.78
C ARG A 604 -2.10 -28.14 28.59
N ALA A 605 -2.83 -27.30 29.34
CA ALA A 605 -2.69 -25.85 29.29
C ALA A 605 -1.29 -25.36 29.74
N ALA A 606 -0.66 -26.02 30.71
CA ALA A 606 0.71 -25.72 31.13
C ALA A 606 1.74 -26.08 30.04
N ALA A 607 1.63 -27.26 29.43
CA ALA A 607 2.53 -27.65 28.34
C ALA A 607 2.41 -26.73 27.10
N LEU A 608 1.21 -26.20 26.82
CA LEU A 608 1.02 -25.20 25.75
C LEU A 608 1.79 -23.90 26.01
N SER A 609 1.95 -23.46 27.25
CA SER A 609 2.75 -22.26 27.57
C SER A 609 4.27 -22.45 27.44
N GLU A 610 4.76 -23.69 27.33
CA GLU A 610 6.19 -23.99 27.14
C GLU A 610 6.56 -24.14 25.64
N LEU A 611 5.58 -24.37 24.75
CA LEU A 611 5.82 -24.50 23.30
C LEU A 611 6.37 -23.24 22.59
N PRO A 612 6.04 -21.99 22.98
CA PRO A 612 6.63 -20.80 22.36
C PRO A 612 8.15 -20.71 22.57
N GLU A 613 8.65 -21.12 23.72
CA GLU A 613 10.10 -21.12 24.02
C GLU A 613 10.86 -22.19 23.24
N VAL A 614 10.20 -23.29 22.87
CA VAL A 614 10.74 -24.34 21.98
C VAL A 614 10.76 -23.89 20.52
N GLY A 615 9.72 -23.17 20.08
CA GLY A 615 9.58 -22.67 18.71
C GLY A 615 9.42 -23.77 17.65
N GLY A 616 9.48 -23.37 16.37
CA GLY A 616 9.45 -24.27 15.22
C GLY A 616 8.07 -24.81 14.82
N GLU A 617 7.98 -25.35 13.60
CA GLU A 617 6.72 -25.78 12.96
C GLU A 617 5.95 -26.84 13.76
N ASP A 618 6.64 -27.78 14.40
CA ASP A 618 5.99 -28.81 15.24
C ASP A 618 5.27 -28.20 16.44
N SER A 619 5.85 -27.17 17.06
CA SER A 619 5.22 -26.41 18.14
C SER A 619 4.03 -25.59 17.62
N PHE A 620 4.15 -24.93 16.45
CA PHE A 620 3.03 -24.24 15.80
C PHE A 620 1.85 -25.19 15.54
N HIS A 621 2.10 -26.35 14.94
CA HIS A 621 1.05 -27.33 14.65
C HIS A 621 0.38 -27.87 15.91
N ARG A 622 1.13 -28.09 17.00
CA ARG A 622 0.57 -28.50 18.31
C ARG A 622 -0.28 -27.41 18.96
N ILE A 623 0.14 -26.16 18.90
CA ILE A 623 -0.66 -25.01 19.35
C ILE A 623 -1.94 -24.89 18.51
N ASN A 624 -1.83 -25.00 17.18
CA ASN A 624 -2.99 -24.89 16.27
C ASN A 624 -4.02 -26.03 16.48
N ALA A 625 -3.54 -27.27 16.66
CA ALA A 625 -4.42 -28.40 16.98
C ALA A 625 -5.14 -28.25 18.33
N ALA A 626 -4.52 -27.59 19.31
CA ALA A 626 -5.12 -27.39 20.64
C ALA A 626 -6.34 -26.44 20.66
N PHE A 627 -6.62 -25.70 19.58
CA PHE A 627 -7.90 -24.98 19.43
C PHE A 627 -9.11 -25.91 19.27
N ASP A 628 -8.93 -27.20 18.98
CA ASP A 628 -10.03 -28.15 18.93
C ASP A 628 -10.37 -28.81 20.28
N ASP A 629 -9.53 -28.67 21.30
CA ASP A 629 -9.73 -29.24 22.64
C ASP A 629 -11.08 -28.81 23.25
N GLN A 630 -11.75 -29.72 23.96
CA GLN A 630 -13.05 -29.47 24.58
C GLN A 630 -12.99 -28.41 25.70
N ALA A 631 -11.88 -28.33 26.44
CA ALA A 631 -11.72 -27.40 27.55
C ALA A 631 -11.43 -25.96 27.08
N VAL A 632 -12.20 -25.00 27.58
CA VAL A 632 -12.04 -23.57 27.27
C VAL A 632 -10.66 -23.07 27.71
N GLU A 633 -10.16 -23.60 28.82
CA GLU A 633 -8.86 -23.26 29.39
C GLU A 633 -7.69 -23.68 28.48
N VAL A 634 -7.80 -24.85 27.82
CA VAL A 634 -6.77 -25.35 26.90
C VAL A 634 -6.76 -24.52 25.62
N ARG A 635 -7.94 -24.23 25.04
CA ARG A 635 -8.05 -23.30 23.90
C ARG A 635 -7.55 -21.90 24.26
N SER A 636 -7.83 -21.42 25.48
CA SER A 636 -7.33 -20.13 25.97
C SER A 636 -5.81 -20.10 26.14
N ALA A 637 -5.20 -21.22 26.57
CA ALA A 637 -3.75 -21.37 26.61
C ALA A 637 -3.15 -21.42 25.20
N ALA A 638 -3.79 -22.12 24.25
CA ALA A 638 -3.40 -22.13 22.85
C ALA A 638 -3.42 -20.72 22.22
N ALA A 639 -4.42 -19.89 22.54
CA ALA A 639 -4.46 -18.50 22.09
C ALA A 639 -3.27 -17.67 22.63
N ARG A 640 -2.89 -17.84 23.90
CA ARG A 640 -1.71 -17.15 24.47
C ARG A 640 -0.41 -17.67 23.87
N ALA A 641 -0.25 -19.00 23.82
CA ALA A 641 0.90 -19.62 23.19
C ALA A 641 1.10 -19.13 21.74
N LEU A 642 0.03 -19.04 20.95
CA LEU A 642 0.12 -18.52 19.58
C LEU A 642 0.44 -17.02 19.50
N PHE A 643 -0.01 -16.21 20.47
CA PHE A 643 0.29 -14.78 20.58
C PHE A 643 1.75 -14.50 21.01
N ASP A 644 2.37 -15.45 21.71
CA ASP A 644 3.76 -15.36 22.16
C ASP A 644 4.73 -16.17 21.26
N PHE A 645 4.22 -16.84 20.22
CA PHE A 645 5.00 -17.75 19.34
C PHE A 645 5.90 -17.05 18.31
N GLN A 646 5.58 -15.82 17.88
CA GLN A 646 6.40 -15.03 16.95
C GLN A 646 6.35 -13.53 17.27
N GLU A 647 7.37 -12.80 16.80
CA GLU A 647 7.43 -11.33 16.88
C GLU A 647 6.28 -10.67 16.10
N ASP A 648 5.91 -11.18 14.91
CA ASP A 648 4.64 -10.85 14.27
C ASP A 648 3.52 -11.76 14.81
N ARG A 649 2.84 -11.22 15.82
CA ARG A 649 1.72 -11.86 16.51
C ARG A 649 0.49 -12.00 15.63
N ALA A 650 0.30 -11.11 14.65
CA ALA A 650 -0.85 -11.14 13.75
C ALA A 650 -0.66 -12.20 12.64
N ALA A 651 0.56 -12.41 12.16
CA ALA A 651 0.88 -13.45 11.18
C ALA A 651 0.54 -14.86 11.71
N ALA A 652 0.89 -15.16 12.97
CA ALA A 652 0.61 -16.46 13.59
C ALA A 652 -0.90 -16.79 13.62
N PHE A 653 -1.75 -15.84 14.05
CA PHE A 653 -3.21 -15.99 14.00
C PHE A 653 -3.76 -16.00 12.58
N THR A 654 -3.19 -15.22 11.66
CA THR A 654 -3.61 -15.20 10.25
C THR A 654 -3.39 -16.55 9.58
N ARG A 655 -2.26 -17.21 9.86
CA ARG A 655 -1.96 -18.57 9.41
C ARG A 655 -2.94 -19.59 10.01
N ALA A 656 -3.11 -19.59 11.33
CA ALA A 656 -4.04 -20.50 12.00
C ALA A 656 -5.49 -20.36 11.49
N LEU A 657 -5.97 -19.13 11.28
CA LEU A 657 -7.31 -18.87 10.72
C LEU A 657 -7.43 -19.25 9.25
N ARG A 658 -6.36 -19.12 8.44
CA ARG A 658 -6.33 -19.59 7.04
C ARG A 658 -6.47 -21.11 6.98
N GLU A 659 -5.70 -21.83 7.78
CA GLU A 659 -5.70 -23.31 7.88
C GLU A 659 -6.98 -23.88 8.54
N ALA A 660 -7.75 -23.05 9.27
CA ALA A 660 -8.93 -23.49 10.01
C ALA A 660 -10.22 -23.54 9.16
N ALA A 661 -11.01 -24.60 9.37
CA ALA A 661 -12.41 -24.69 8.94
C ALA A 661 -13.30 -23.68 9.70
N PRO A 662 -14.51 -23.31 9.20
CA PRO A 662 -15.34 -22.26 9.79
C PRO A 662 -15.62 -22.39 11.29
N ASP A 663 -15.90 -23.59 11.79
CA ASP A 663 -16.16 -23.79 13.22
C ASP A 663 -14.88 -23.74 14.06
N ARG A 664 -13.74 -24.19 13.53
CA ARG A 664 -12.43 -23.99 14.18
C ARG A 664 -12.06 -22.51 14.21
N ARG A 665 -12.37 -21.71 13.17
CA ARG A 665 -12.22 -20.24 13.20
C ARG A 665 -13.02 -19.65 14.37
N ARG A 666 -14.28 -20.04 14.55
CA ARG A 666 -15.11 -19.63 15.70
C ARG A 666 -14.50 -20.06 17.05
N LYS A 667 -13.95 -21.28 17.17
CA LYS A 667 -13.19 -21.72 18.36
C LYS A 667 -11.98 -20.81 18.65
N ILE A 668 -11.21 -20.44 17.61
CA ILE A 668 -10.06 -19.53 17.72
C ILE A 668 -10.50 -18.13 18.18
N GLY A 669 -11.54 -17.54 17.58
CA GLY A 669 -12.09 -16.25 18.00
C GLY A 669 -12.56 -16.26 19.45
N SER A 670 -13.30 -17.30 19.84
CA SER A 670 -13.73 -17.54 21.22
C SER A 670 -12.55 -17.70 22.19
N ALA A 671 -11.43 -18.31 21.75
CA ALA A 671 -10.20 -18.45 22.52
C ALA A 671 -9.45 -17.12 22.72
N ILE A 672 -9.40 -16.24 21.71
CA ILE A 672 -8.83 -14.88 21.84
C ILE A 672 -9.65 -14.05 22.85
N ALA A 673 -10.98 -14.21 22.86
CA ALA A 673 -11.86 -13.56 23.83
C ALA A 673 -11.69 -14.11 25.25
N SER A 674 -11.72 -15.44 25.43
CA SER A 674 -11.67 -16.09 26.75
C SER A 674 -10.28 -16.12 27.40
N SER A 675 -9.20 -16.12 26.61
CA SER A 675 -7.83 -15.93 27.10
C SER A 675 -7.57 -14.52 27.67
N GLY A 676 -8.46 -13.57 27.42
CA GLY A 676 -8.33 -12.18 27.86
C GLY A 676 -7.44 -11.31 26.97
N LEU A 677 -6.80 -11.87 25.93
CA LEU A 677 -6.00 -11.13 24.95
C LEU A 677 -6.82 -10.02 24.28
N ALA A 678 -8.09 -10.28 23.98
CA ALA A 678 -9.02 -9.26 23.47
C ALA A 678 -9.12 -8.04 24.40
N ASN A 679 -9.22 -8.26 25.72
CA ASN A 679 -9.31 -7.18 26.70
C ASN A 679 -7.99 -6.41 26.87
N GLU A 680 -6.85 -7.03 26.56
CA GLU A 680 -5.56 -6.35 26.53
C GLU A 680 -5.39 -5.51 25.27
N ALA A 681 -5.70 -6.08 24.11
CA ALA A 681 -5.71 -5.35 22.85
C ALA A 681 -6.65 -4.13 22.91
N ILE A 682 -7.86 -4.25 23.48
CA ILE A 682 -8.79 -3.12 23.64
C ILE A 682 -8.17 -1.98 24.46
N ARG A 683 -7.35 -2.27 25.48
CA ARG A 683 -6.62 -1.23 26.24
C ARG A 683 -5.48 -0.61 25.45
N ASN A 684 -4.84 -1.39 24.57
CA ASN A 684 -3.70 -0.96 23.75
C ASN A 684 -4.10 -0.21 22.46
N LEU A 685 -5.40 -0.15 22.10
CA LEU A 685 -5.91 0.59 20.94
C LEU A 685 -5.64 2.11 20.94
N THR A 686 -5.30 2.69 22.10
CA THR A 686 -4.87 4.10 22.24
C THR A 686 -3.52 4.18 22.96
N GLY A 687 -2.57 3.32 22.58
CA GLY A 687 -1.22 3.29 23.15
C GLY A 687 -0.24 4.25 22.48
N GLU A 688 0.84 4.61 23.18
CA GLU A 688 1.90 5.49 22.67
C GLU A 688 2.79 4.81 21.60
N SER A 689 2.90 3.48 21.63
CA SER A 689 3.59 2.70 20.60
C SER A 689 2.63 2.40 19.45
N ARG A 690 3.03 2.82 18.24
CA ARG A 690 2.33 2.53 16.99
C ARG A 690 2.20 1.03 16.76
N ASP A 691 3.24 0.28 17.09
CA ASP A 691 3.39 -1.15 16.80
C ASP A 691 2.45 -1.96 17.72
N LYS A 692 2.46 -1.68 19.02
CA LYS A 692 1.49 -2.28 19.97
C LYS A 692 0.03 -1.93 19.65
N THR A 693 -0.21 -0.73 19.12
CA THR A 693 -1.54 -0.31 18.66
C THR A 693 -1.95 -1.06 17.39
N TYR A 694 -0.99 -1.34 16.51
CA TYR A 694 -1.19 -2.14 15.30
C TYR A 694 -1.47 -3.62 15.63
N ASP A 695 -0.65 -4.26 16.47
CA ASP A 695 -0.87 -5.63 16.97
C ASP A 695 -2.28 -5.78 17.57
N ALA A 696 -2.66 -4.81 18.42
CA ALA A 696 -3.95 -4.78 19.07
C ALA A 696 -5.10 -4.65 18.07
N PHE A 697 -4.98 -3.76 17.07
CA PHE A 697 -5.97 -3.62 16.01
C PHE A 697 -6.09 -4.91 15.18
N SER A 698 -4.97 -5.46 14.74
CA SER A 698 -4.90 -6.67 13.90
C SER A 698 -5.46 -7.90 14.62
N LEU A 699 -5.12 -8.14 15.89
CA LEU A 699 -5.67 -9.25 16.67
C LEU A 699 -7.19 -9.12 16.85
N LEU A 700 -7.70 -7.92 17.17
CA LEU A 700 -9.13 -7.69 17.33
C LEU A 700 -9.89 -7.77 15.99
N PHE A 701 -9.26 -7.35 14.89
CA PHE A 701 -9.80 -7.50 13.54
C PHE A 701 -9.91 -8.99 13.17
N LEU A 702 -8.85 -9.78 13.39
CA LEU A 702 -8.86 -11.24 13.17
C LEU A 702 -9.89 -11.97 14.05
N MET A 703 -10.00 -11.59 15.33
CA MET A 703 -11.03 -12.11 16.25
C MET A 703 -12.45 -11.77 15.74
N SER A 704 -12.66 -10.54 15.25
CA SER A 704 -13.95 -10.15 14.68
C SER A 704 -14.26 -10.97 13.42
N LYS A 705 -13.32 -11.06 12.44
CA LYS A 705 -13.46 -11.87 11.22
C LYS A 705 -13.70 -13.36 11.50
N ALA A 706 -13.21 -13.89 12.62
CA ALA A 706 -13.48 -15.25 13.10
C ALA A 706 -14.92 -15.44 13.64
N GLY A 707 -15.69 -14.36 13.79
CA GLY A 707 -17.10 -14.35 14.20
C GLY A 707 -17.33 -13.91 15.65
N GLU A 708 -16.28 -13.65 16.43
CA GLU A 708 -16.41 -13.32 17.86
C GLU A 708 -16.29 -11.82 18.11
N VAL A 709 -17.45 -11.17 18.29
CA VAL A 709 -17.56 -9.71 18.44
C VAL A 709 -18.00 -9.26 19.84
N GLN A 710 -18.36 -10.16 20.77
CA GLN A 710 -18.93 -9.78 22.07
C GLN A 710 -18.01 -8.89 22.93
N PRO A 711 -16.67 -9.10 22.98
CA PRO A 711 -15.78 -8.19 23.70
C PRO A 711 -15.79 -6.77 23.11
N LEU A 712 -15.88 -6.67 21.78
CA LEU A 712 -15.92 -5.41 21.05
C LEU A 712 -17.26 -4.68 21.28
N MET A 713 -18.38 -5.39 21.23
CA MET A 713 -19.70 -4.81 21.55
C MET A 713 -19.75 -4.23 22.97
N ARG A 714 -19.24 -4.97 23.97
CA ARG A 714 -19.15 -4.49 25.36
C ARG A 714 -18.22 -3.28 25.48
N ALA A 715 -17.09 -3.26 24.77
CA ALA A 715 -16.21 -2.09 24.76
C ALA A 715 -16.93 -0.83 24.24
N ILE A 716 -17.79 -0.93 23.22
CA ILE A 716 -18.56 0.22 22.72
C ILE A 716 -19.60 0.71 23.73
N GLU A 717 -20.26 -0.19 24.47
CA GLU A 717 -21.27 0.18 25.48
C GLU A 717 -20.64 0.65 26.83
N GLU A 718 -19.55 0.04 27.28
CA GLU A 718 -19.05 0.16 28.68
C GLU A 718 -17.72 0.92 28.85
N HIS A 719 -16.81 0.94 27.86
CA HIS A 719 -15.43 1.42 28.06
C HIS A 719 -15.34 2.92 28.42
N PRO A 720 -14.47 3.37 29.36
CA PRO A 720 -14.43 4.78 29.79
C PRO A 720 -13.85 5.75 28.74
N ASN A 721 -12.85 5.36 27.94
CA ASN A 721 -12.33 6.24 26.87
C ASN A 721 -13.23 6.18 25.62
N ILE A 722 -13.69 7.35 25.16
CA ILE A 722 -14.47 7.56 23.93
C ILE A 722 -13.65 7.20 22.68
N GLU A 723 -12.35 7.48 22.65
CA GLU A 723 -11.49 7.19 21.49
C GLU A 723 -11.40 5.69 21.23
N VAL A 724 -11.27 4.87 22.28
CA VAL A 724 -11.34 3.41 22.19
C VAL A 724 -12.70 2.95 21.68
N ARG A 725 -13.82 3.54 22.14
CA ARG A 725 -15.16 3.22 21.59
C ARG A 725 -15.22 3.51 20.08
N LEU A 726 -14.71 4.67 19.65
CA LEU A 726 -14.69 5.07 18.24
C LEU A 726 -13.76 4.17 17.39
N ALA A 727 -12.61 3.78 17.92
CA ALA A 727 -11.68 2.84 17.28
C ALA A 727 -12.33 1.46 17.09
N VAL A 728 -13.02 0.94 18.11
CA VAL A 728 -13.74 -0.34 18.03
C VAL A 728 -14.93 -0.29 17.06
N VAL A 729 -15.68 0.81 17.02
CA VAL A 729 -16.75 1.01 16.01
C VAL A 729 -16.18 0.98 14.60
N LYS A 730 -15.05 1.66 14.35
CA LYS A 730 -14.38 1.66 13.04
C LYS A 730 -13.81 0.30 12.66
N LEU A 731 -13.19 -0.42 13.60
CA LEU A 731 -12.67 -1.77 13.40
C LEU A 731 -13.79 -2.74 12.98
N LEU A 732 -14.95 -2.67 13.66
CA LEU A 732 -16.13 -3.46 13.32
C LEU A 732 -16.78 -3.04 12.00
N ALA A 733 -16.79 -1.75 11.65
CA ALA A 733 -17.23 -1.30 10.32
C ALA A 733 -16.36 -1.91 9.20
N LEU A 734 -15.03 -1.88 9.39
CA LEU A 734 -14.05 -2.45 8.47
C LEU A 734 -14.07 -4.00 8.45
N SER A 735 -14.61 -4.67 9.48
CA SER A 735 -14.74 -6.14 9.47
C SER A 735 -15.78 -6.63 8.45
N GLY A 736 -16.74 -5.77 8.07
CA GLY A 736 -17.70 -6.03 7.00
C GLY A 736 -18.69 -7.17 7.27
N GLN A 737 -18.86 -7.59 8.53
CA GLN A 737 -19.77 -8.68 8.88
C GLN A 737 -21.23 -8.20 9.01
N PRO A 738 -22.21 -8.84 8.34
CA PRO A 738 -23.61 -8.44 8.46
C PRO A 738 -24.19 -8.69 9.86
N ASP A 739 -23.70 -9.71 10.57
CA ASP A 739 -24.15 -10.14 11.90
C ASP A 739 -24.07 -9.05 13.00
N ILE A 740 -23.27 -7.99 12.78
CA ILE A 740 -23.14 -6.86 13.72
C ILE A 740 -24.25 -5.81 13.53
N LEU A 741 -24.91 -5.77 12.37
CA LEU A 741 -25.97 -4.79 12.06
C LEU A 741 -27.14 -4.84 13.07
N PRO A 742 -27.69 -6.00 13.48
CA PRO A 742 -28.72 -6.05 14.51
C PRO A 742 -28.24 -5.52 15.88
N ALA A 743 -26.96 -5.68 16.21
CA ALA A 743 -26.39 -5.18 17.46
C ALA A 743 -26.19 -3.66 17.42
N PHE A 744 -25.60 -3.13 16.34
CA PHE A 744 -25.46 -1.69 16.11
C PHE A 744 -26.82 -0.97 16.07
N ARG A 745 -27.83 -1.54 15.39
CA ARG A 745 -29.20 -0.98 15.35
C ARG A 745 -29.82 -0.91 16.76
N ARG A 746 -29.63 -1.93 17.62
CA ARG A 746 -30.07 -1.90 19.03
C ARG A 746 -29.35 -0.82 19.84
N MET A 747 -28.03 -0.69 19.68
CA MET A 747 -27.20 0.32 20.34
C MET A 747 -27.60 1.76 19.96
N ALA A 748 -27.82 2.02 18.68
CA ALA A 748 -28.20 3.35 18.18
C ALA A 748 -29.54 3.83 18.77
N VAL A 749 -30.49 2.92 18.99
CA VAL A 749 -31.82 3.21 19.55
C VAL A 749 -31.81 3.36 21.08
N ARG A 750 -30.94 2.65 21.81
CA ARG A 750 -30.93 2.59 23.29
C ARG A 750 -30.56 3.91 23.99
N GLY A 751 -30.01 4.89 23.29
CA GLY A 751 -29.71 6.23 23.83
C GLY A 751 -28.57 6.30 24.87
N SER A 752 -28.02 5.17 25.31
CA SER A 752 -26.96 5.06 26.31
C SER A 752 -25.56 5.48 25.83
N LEU A 753 -25.38 5.68 24.52
CA LEU A 753 -24.09 6.02 23.92
C LEU A 753 -23.86 7.53 23.81
N PRO A 754 -22.62 8.03 24.02
CA PRO A 754 -22.23 9.41 23.71
C PRO A 754 -22.61 9.80 22.28
N PRO A 755 -22.93 11.08 21.99
CA PRO A 755 -23.42 11.48 20.67
C PRO A 755 -22.42 11.23 19.55
N GLU A 756 -21.11 11.34 19.81
CA GLU A 756 -20.02 11.06 18.87
C GLU A 756 -19.99 9.56 18.52
N VAL A 757 -20.04 8.70 19.53
CA VAL A 757 -20.06 7.23 19.37
C VAL A 757 -21.34 6.78 18.66
N ARG A 758 -22.48 7.38 19.01
CA ARG A 758 -23.77 7.11 18.34
C ARG A 758 -23.75 7.55 16.87
N SER A 759 -23.10 8.67 16.55
CA SER A 759 -22.90 9.11 15.16
C SER A 759 -22.03 8.13 14.38
N ALA A 760 -20.90 7.69 14.95
CA ALA A 760 -20.02 6.70 14.34
C ALA A 760 -20.71 5.33 14.15
N VAL A 761 -21.58 4.90 15.09
CA VAL A 761 -22.38 3.67 14.94
C VAL A 761 -23.40 3.81 13.79
N MET A 762 -24.03 4.97 13.62
CA MET A 762 -24.93 5.22 12.48
C MET A 762 -24.16 5.26 11.14
N GLU A 763 -22.98 5.87 11.12
CA GLU A 763 -22.08 5.87 9.95
C GLU A 763 -21.65 4.44 9.60
N ALA A 764 -21.25 3.63 10.58
CA ALA A 764 -20.90 2.23 10.39
C ALA A 764 -22.07 1.39 9.86
N ILE A 765 -23.30 1.58 10.41
CA ILE A 765 -24.51 0.93 9.87
C ILE A 765 -24.69 1.28 8.39
N TYR A 766 -24.51 2.54 8.01
CA TYR A 766 -24.61 2.97 6.61
C TYR A 766 -23.52 2.33 5.74
N GLN A 767 -22.26 2.38 6.16
CA GLN A 767 -21.13 1.78 5.45
C GLN A 767 -21.36 0.29 5.18
N ILE A 768 -21.61 -0.51 6.22
CA ILE A 768 -21.83 -1.97 6.09
C ILE A 768 -23.05 -2.28 5.20
N THR A 769 -24.15 -1.52 5.35
CA THR A 769 -25.36 -1.70 4.53
C THR A 769 -25.11 -1.32 3.06
N SER A 770 -24.30 -0.28 2.80
CA SER A 770 -23.93 0.13 1.43
C SER A 770 -22.95 -0.80 0.74
N GLN A 771 -22.15 -1.55 1.51
CA GLN A 771 -21.22 -2.57 1.03
C GLN A 771 -21.88 -3.95 0.85
N SER A 772 -23.09 -4.14 1.36
CA SER A 772 -23.83 -5.42 1.33
C SER A 772 -25.11 -5.31 0.48
N PRO A 773 -25.03 -5.36 -0.87
CA PRO A 773 -26.20 -5.31 -1.74
C PRO A 773 -27.00 -6.62 -1.82
N ALA A 774 -26.66 -7.62 -1.00
CA ALA A 774 -27.38 -8.89 -0.85
C ALA A 774 -28.11 -8.96 0.50
N GLU A 775 -29.10 -9.84 0.60
CA GLU A 775 -29.91 -10.10 1.81
C GLU A 775 -30.84 -8.96 2.28
N ALA A 776 -31.76 -8.54 1.40
CA ALA A 776 -33.08 -8.13 1.86
C ALA A 776 -33.86 -9.38 2.32
N PRO A 777 -34.50 -9.39 3.51
CA PRO A 777 -35.12 -10.61 4.04
C PRO A 777 -36.42 -10.93 3.31
N SER A 778 -36.49 -12.13 2.72
CA SER A 778 -37.77 -12.75 2.37
C SER A 778 -38.51 -13.10 3.67
N ILE A 779 -39.71 -12.54 3.84
CA ILE A 779 -40.59 -12.83 4.98
C ILE A 779 -41.68 -13.79 4.50
N ALA A 780 -41.74 -14.97 5.13
CA ALA A 780 -42.78 -15.98 4.96
C ALA A 780 -43.93 -15.79 5.96
#